data_AF-A0A2M7TL11-F1
#
_entry.id   AF-A0A2M7TL11-F1
#
_cell.length_a   1.000
_cell.length_b   1.000
_cell.length_c   1.000
_cell.angle_alpha   90.00
_cell.angle_beta   90.00
_cell.angle_gamma   90.00
#
_symmetry.space_group_name_H-M   'P 1'
#
loop_
_entity.id
_entity.type
_entity.pdbx_description
1 polymer ?
#
loop_
_entity_poly.entity_id
_entity_poly.type
_entity_poly.pdbx_seq_one_letter_code
_entity_poly.pdbx_strand_id
1 'polypeptide(L)'
;MSEMRLNENQKKAVEYDGGPLLIIAGAGTGKTTVITKRIEWLITQKGLKPEQILALTFTEKAAQEMEERVDQILPFGYTQTWIMTFHGFCERVVRSEGVHIGLDPGFNILSAAETQLFIRDHLFEFDLNYFRPQGNPTKFIGGLLTHFSRLKDDAVTPDEYIAWVEGLEREVKSNEVISNKVKGKGEIRNPKSLLIGGHAEIQNPKLTDYESRVTNYEPEDIEKFKELANAYQTYERLKVKHSVMDFSDLISQTVEIFTKRPNVLLEYQKKFKAILVDEFQDTNYAQNHLAILLAGKNAQISVVADDDQCLPPETKIITPRGSIQIDKIKKGEMVLSAAGKGHTTFSKVLKVFKKTKTTRFVTIRTKSGYKVTATHNHKMFCYVPKKTYGSQLTYKYVYLMHRKGLGWRLGTTNDLSVRLRLERTADRIIGIAAFTSFKEALFYEALWSLKYAIPTGVFSARQNTVITGTYLDRLYCELDTETSVKRLAKDLGIDLSSHHASSGAIIRGENKRIKLYLTMCARRYKSKWNQGFLQNPLVSHQLKMETSNIPVINALTQAGYRLVEGEKTWVYRKQSSDLLALGNDLKRIEDLTGAVIDYRFEAASPHIVGAYSLVMPSSNLLPGHYVPVVTDKKKVVYDQIVDVTSTVSKSDVYDLEVERTHNFVADGVVVHNSIYRWRGAAVYNVLDFKKHFDNAKFITLIENYRSSQKILDASYALIQHNNPDRLEPQAKIDKKLVSRIPPHRRAGQNPTSSAGTQESTINVIWEETVEDEAELVVHEIEQLILEKTKGASPNESVGFNDIAILVRANNHAEPFTRALSRHAIPYQFLGPGKLFKQEEVKDLVAYCRFLTNPSDDVSLYRVLSSPSINIPGKDIQWLVSAAKKVNLPLFKILDTLKSSDNSDHTILRFVEMVYRHMELMKHHSPGEVLYYYLKDTGELDRMRDIESEWQQKRVENMSAFFNRIKAFEVQHPESSLVDFTKYIDFLMQAGESPLASQIDWSQTNAVKILTVHSAKGLEFDTVFLVNAVDKRFPSINRKD
;
A
#
# COMPACT_ATOMS: atom_id res chain seq x y z
N MET A 1 -27.27 33.93 -5.70
CA MET A 1 -26.00 33.20 -5.47
C MET A 1 -24.88 34.05 -6.03
N SER A 2 -23.70 34.10 -5.40
CA SER A 2 -22.53 34.79 -5.95
C SER A 2 -21.90 33.96 -7.07
N GLU A 3 -21.46 34.61 -8.15
CA GLU A 3 -20.63 33.94 -9.16
C GLU A 3 -19.34 33.44 -8.49
N MET A 4 -19.08 32.14 -8.55
CA MET A 4 -17.90 31.53 -7.93
C MET A 4 -16.65 31.86 -8.76
N ARG A 5 -16.06 33.02 -8.48
CA ARG A 5 -14.98 33.64 -9.25
C ARG A 5 -13.70 32.80 -9.20
N LEU A 6 -13.48 32.01 -10.25
CA LEU A 6 -12.26 31.21 -10.46
C LEU A 6 -11.00 32.08 -10.35
N ASN A 7 -9.95 31.54 -9.72
CA ASN A 7 -8.63 32.19 -9.72
C ASN A 7 -7.92 32.03 -11.08
N GLU A 8 -6.86 32.81 -11.27
CA GLU A 8 -6.08 32.85 -12.52
C GLU A 8 -5.59 31.48 -13.03
N ASN A 9 -5.20 30.56 -12.14
CA ASN A 9 -4.70 29.24 -12.54
C ASN A 9 -5.84 28.24 -12.78
N GLN A 10 -6.93 28.33 -12.02
CA GLN A 10 -8.16 27.59 -12.28
C GLN A 10 -8.75 27.98 -13.63
N LYS A 11 -8.86 29.30 -13.91
CA LYS A 11 -9.32 29.84 -15.19
C LYS A 11 -8.46 29.36 -16.36
N LYS A 12 -7.12 29.39 -16.23
CA LYS A 12 -6.20 28.85 -17.25
C LYS A 12 -6.34 27.34 -17.47
N ALA A 13 -6.78 26.56 -16.47
CA ALA A 13 -7.05 25.13 -16.63
C ALA A 13 -8.42 24.86 -17.27
N VAL A 14 -9.42 25.67 -16.96
CA VAL A 14 -10.74 25.64 -17.61
C VAL A 14 -10.62 26.02 -19.10
N GLU A 15 -9.99 27.14 -19.41
CA GLU A 15 -9.98 27.73 -20.76
C GLU A 15 -8.89 27.19 -21.72
N TYR A 16 -8.09 26.20 -21.29
CA TYR A 16 -7.01 25.67 -22.13
C TYR A 16 -7.54 24.80 -23.28
N ASP A 17 -7.18 25.15 -24.52
CA ASP A 17 -7.67 24.49 -25.74
C ASP A 17 -6.59 23.72 -26.52
N GLY A 18 -5.33 23.79 -26.08
CA GLY A 18 -4.16 23.43 -26.89
C GLY A 18 -3.86 21.93 -27.03
N GLY A 19 -4.81 21.04 -26.72
CA GLY A 19 -4.62 19.60 -26.72
C GLY A 19 -4.49 19.00 -25.31
N PRO A 20 -3.60 18.01 -25.08
CA PRO A 20 -3.41 17.35 -23.79
C PRO A 20 -2.99 18.29 -22.65
N LEU A 21 -3.52 18.04 -21.45
CA LEU A 21 -3.38 18.88 -20.27
C LEU A 21 -3.11 18.03 -19.02
N LEU A 22 -2.29 18.55 -18.12
CA LEU A 22 -1.95 17.96 -16.83
C LEU A 22 -2.08 19.07 -15.76
N ILE A 23 -3.17 19.00 -15.01
CA ILE A 23 -3.56 19.91 -13.93
C ILE A 23 -3.07 19.31 -12.62
N ILE A 24 -1.84 19.60 -12.21
CA ILE A 24 -1.38 19.14 -10.90
C ILE A 24 -2.04 19.98 -9.81
N ALA A 25 -2.66 19.32 -8.85
CA ALA A 25 -3.42 19.97 -7.80
C ALA A 25 -3.13 19.34 -6.43
N GLY A 26 -3.25 20.15 -5.37
CA GLY A 26 -3.27 19.66 -3.99
C GLY A 26 -4.70 19.51 -3.44
N ALA A 27 -4.82 19.01 -2.22
CA ALA A 27 -6.11 18.85 -1.54
C ALA A 27 -6.89 20.19 -1.44
N GLY A 28 -8.22 20.14 -1.60
CA GLY A 28 -9.12 21.30 -1.42
C GLY A 28 -8.87 22.50 -2.35
N THR A 29 -8.16 22.33 -3.47
CA THR A 29 -7.83 23.40 -4.43
C THR A 29 -8.92 23.68 -5.48
N GLY A 30 -10.10 23.08 -5.32
CA GLY A 30 -11.19 23.14 -6.30
C GLY A 30 -10.96 22.26 -7.52
N LYS A 31 -10.32 21.09 -7.39
CA LYS A 31 -10.13 20.11 -8.48
C LYS A 31 -11.43 19.82 -9.23
N THR A 32 -12.44 19.34 -8.50
CA THR A 32 -13.79 19.07 -9.01
C THR A 32 -14.37 20.31 -9.68
N THR A 33 -14.27 21.49 -9.04
CA THR A 33 -14.74 22.77 -9.61
C THR A 33 -14.06 23.14 -10.93
N VAL A 34 -12.76 22.87 -11.09
CA VAL A 34 -12.04 23.08 -12.36
C VAL A 34 -12.50 22.09 -13.42
N ILE A 35 -12.77 20.83 -13.05
CA ILE A 35 -13.28 19.82 -13.98
C ILE A 35 -14.71 20.17 -14.43
N THR A 36 -15.62 20.47 -13.51
CA THR A 36 -17.01 20.83 -13.85
C THR A 36 -17.10 22.13 -14.63
N LYS A 37 -16.32 23.16 -14.27
CA LYS A 37 -16.24 24.41 -15.06
C LYS A 37 -15.53 24.24 -16.40
N ARG A 38 -14.63 23.25 -16.55
CA ARG A 38 -14.10 22.86 -17.87
C ARG A 38 -15.17 22.20 -18.73
N ILE A 39 -16.05 21.36 -18.16
CA ILE A 39 -17.20 20.77 -18.86
C ILE A 39 -18.18 21.87 -19.31
N GLU A 40 -18.55 22.80 -18.43
CA GLU A 40 -19.37 23.98 -18.79
C GLU A 40 -18.73 24.79 -19.93
N TRP A 41 -17.43 25.08 -19.87
CA TRP A 41 -16.74 25.86 -20.89
C TRP A 41 -16.66 25.12 -22.23
N LEU A 42 -16.42 23.81 -22.23
CA LEU A 42 -16.43 22.98 -23.43
C LEU A 42 -17.82 22.97 -24.11
N ILE A 43 -18.91 22.95 -23.33
CA ILE A 43 -20.27 23.01 -23.86
C ILE A 43 -20.60 24.42 -24.35
N THR A 44 -20.47 25.44 -23.48
CA THR A 44 -20.97 26.80 -23.73
C THR A 44 -20.08 27.65 -24.64
N GLN A 45 -18.75 27.49 -24.57
CA GLN A 45 -17.78 28.31 -25.31
C GLN A 45 -17.13 27.58 -26.49
N LYS A 46 -17.09 26.24 -26.46
CA LYS A 46 -16.58 25.41 -27.57
C LYS A 46 -17.66 24.67 -28.35
N GLY A 47 -18.91 24.68 -27.90
CA GLY A 47 -20.02 24.06 -28.61
C GLY A 47 -19.96 22.52 -28.69
N LEU A 48 -19.18 21.88 -27.81
CA LEU A 48 -19.23 20.42 -27.68
C LEU A 48 -20.59 20.03 -27.09
N LYS A 49 -21.20 18.99 -27.62
CA LYS A 49 -22.38 18.41 -26.98
C LYS A 49 -21.97 17.61 -25.72
N PRO A 50 -22.83 17.47 -24.70
CA PRO A 50 -22.57 16.61 -23.54
C PRO A 50 -22.18 15.17 -23.91
N GLU A 51 -22.82 14.60 -24.94
CA GLU A 51 -22.53 13.25 -25.45
C GLU A 51 -21.09 13.06 -26.00
N GLN A 52 -20.35 14.15 -26.17
CA GLN A 52 -18.97 14.19 -26.70
C GLN A 52 -17.91 14.46 -25.61
N ILE A 53 -18.31 14.52 -24.34
CA ILE A 53 -17.41 14.81 -23.21
C ILE A 53 -17.48 13.65 -22.21
N LEU A 54 -16.36 12.96 -22.03
CA LEU A 54 -16.20 11.88 -21.06
C LEU A 54 -15.42 12.39 -19.83
N ALA A 55 -15.94 12.18 -18.63
CA ALA A 55 -15.24 12.42 -17.38
C ALA A 55 -15.18 11.12 -16.56
N LEU A 56 -13.95 10.69 -16.23
CA LEU A 56 -13.66 9.46 -15.51
C LEU A 56 -13.17 9.77 -14.09
N THR A 57 -13.79 9.11 -13.11
CA THR A 57 -13.42 9.20 -11.70
C THR A 57 -13.05 7.83 -11.12
N PHE A 58 -12.56 7.81 -9.88
CA PHE A 58 -12.22 6.57 -9.17
C PHE A 58 -13.36 6.01 -8.30
N THR A 59 -14.38 6.81 -7.95
CA THR A 59 -15.48 6.39 -7.07
C THR A 59 -16.83 6.92 -7.54
N GLU A 60 -17.90 6.13 -7.40
CA GLU A 60 -19.24 6.51 -7.87
C GLU A 60 -19.72 7.82 -7.25
N LYS A 61 -19.44 8.03 -5.96
CA LYS A 61 -19.73 9.30 -5.28
C LYS A 61 -19.05 10.50 -5.95
N ALA A 62 -17.82 10.36 -6.43
CA ALA A 62 -17.11 11.44 -7.12
C ALA A 62 -17.61 11.65 -8.56
N ALA A 63 -18.24 10.64 -9.18
CA ALA A 63 -18.96 10.82 -10.43
C ALA A 63 -20.29 11.55 -10.19
N GLN A 64 -21.15 11.05 -9.30
CA GLN A 64 -22.44 11.65 -8.96
C GLN A 64 -22.29 13.11 -8.49
N GLU A 65 -21.37 13.39 -7.57
CA GLU A 65 -21.11 14.77 -7.11
C GLU A 65 -20.61 15.69 -8.24
N MET A 66 -19.94 15.14 -9.25
CA MET A 66 -19.49 15.90 -10.43
C MET A 66 -20.63 16.12 -11.43
N GLU A 67 -21.53 15.15 -11.58
CA GLU A 67 -22.74 15.21 -12.41
C GLU A 67 -23.73 16.24 -11.86
N GLU A 68 -24.13 16.12 -10.59
CA GLU A 68 -25.01 17.08 -9.90
C GLU A 68 -24.49 18.52 -9.99
N ARG A 69 -23.17 18.72 -9.85
CA ARG A 69 -22.52 20.02 -10.02
C ARG A 69 -22.54 20.53 -11.45
N VAL A 70 -22.47 19.67 -12.47
CA VAL A 70 -22.57 20.09 -13.89
C VAL A 70 -24.02 20.45 -14.23
N ASP A 71 -24.98 19.66 -13.77
CA ASP A 71 -26.41 19.90 -14.03
C ASP A 71 -26.93 21.16 -13.34
N GLN A 72 -26.40 21.53 -12.17
CA GLN A 72 -26.67 22.84 -11.53
C GLN A 72 -26.02 24.03 -12.25
N ILE A 73 -24.98 23.80 -13.05
CA ILE A 73 -24.21 24.84 -13.75
C ILE A 73 -24.75 25.06 -15.17
N LEU A 74 -25.20 24.02 -15.85
CA LEU A 74 -25.77 24.10 -17.19
C LEU A 74 -27.24 24.56 -17.15
N PRO A 75 -27.71 25.38 -18.12
CA PRO A 75 -29.12 25.72 -18.19
C PRO A 75 -29.96 24.48 -18.57
N PHE A 76 -31.18 24.39 -18.02
CA PHE A 76 -32.10 23.26 -18.17
C PHE A 76 -32.24 22.78 -19.63
N GLY A 77 -31.82 21.53 -19.90
CA GLY A 77 -31.96 20.90 -21.23
C GLY A 77 -30.90 19.87 -21.61
N TYR A 78 -29.79 19.77 -20.88
CA TYR A 78 -28.69 18.83 -21.16
C TYR A 78 -28.78 17.59 -20.26
N THR A 79 -29.22 16.44 -20.79
CA THR A 79 -29.54 15.23 -19.99
C THR A 79 -28.66 14.02 -20.28
N GLN A 80 -27.48 14.21 -20.89
CA GLN A 80 -26.59 13.12 -21.36
C GLN A 80 -25.09 13.46 -21.27
N THR A 81 -24.64 13.95 -20.13
CA THR A 81 -23.21 14.00 -19.79
C THR A 81 -22.67 12.57 -19.61
N TRP A 82 -21.37 12.32 -19.91
CA TRP A 82 -20.74 11.02 -19.64
C TRP A 82 -19.78 11.16 -18.45
N ILE A 83 -20.35 11.30 -17.25
CA ILE A 83 -19.62 11.43 -15.98
C ILE A 83 -19.82 10.13 -15.20
N MET A 84 -18.75 9.37 -14.97
CA MET A 84 -18.82 8.02 -14.37
C MET A 84 -17.46 7.55 -13.86
N THR A 85 -17.40 6.43 -13.14
CA THR A 85 -16.09 5.82 -12.83
C THR A 85 -15.48 5.12 -14.04
N PHE A 86 -14.18 4.83 -13.97
CA PHE A 86 -13.54 3.88 -14.90
C PHE A 86 -14.32 2.56 -15.03
N HIS A 87 -14.82 2.00 -13.93
CA HIS A 87 -15.51 0.71 -13.92
C HIS A 87 -16.92 0.82 -14.52
N GLY A 88 -17.69 1.85 -14.18
CA GLY A 88 -19.02 2.10 -14.78
C GLY A 88 -18.95 2.43 -16.28
N PHE A 89 -17.93 3.17 -16.72
CA PHE A 89 -17.64 3.33 -18.15
C PHE A 89 -17.37 1.99 -18.82
N CYS A 90 -16.45 1.21 -18.25
CA CYS A 90 -16.06 -0.08 -18.80
C CYS A 90 -17.22 -1.08 -18.83
N GLU A 91 -18.02 -1.19 -17.77
CA GLU A 91 -19.23 -2.02 -17.76
C GLU A 91 -20.17 -1.63 -18.90
N ARG A 92 -20.42 -0.33 -19.09
CA ARG A 92 -21.27 0.16 -20.19
C ARG A 92 -20.72 -0.18 -21.57
N VAL A 93 -19.39 -0.14 -21.76
CA VAL A 93 -18.74 -0.59 -23.00
C VAL A 93 -18.84 -2.12 -23.16
N VAL A 94 -18.53 -2.92 -22.14
CA VAL A 94 -18.62 -4.38 -22.25
C VAL A 94 -20.07 -4.85 -22.48
N ARG A 95 -21.07 -4.18 -21.90
CA ARG A 95 -22.51 -4.48 -22.15
C ARG A 95 -23.02 -4.04 -23.53
N SER A 96 -22.34 -3.12 -24.23
CA SER A 96 -22.72 -2.73 -25.60
C SER A 96 -21.88 -3.43 -26.66
N GLU A 97 -20.56 -3.45 -26.47
CA GLU A 97 -19.57 -3.90 -27.45
C GLU A 97 -19.02 -5.32 -27.19
N GLY A 98 -19.28 -5.91 -26.02
CA GLY A 98 -18.71 -7.22 -25.63
C GLY A 98 -19.02 -8.34 -26.60
N VAL A 99 -20.20 -8.28 -27.25
CA VAL A 99 -20.60 -9.19 -28.33
C VAL A 99 -19.60 -9.21 -29.49
N HIS A 100 -18.88 -8.10 -29.75
CA HIS A 100 -17.85 -8.04 -30.79
C HIS A 100 -16.60 -8.88 -30.44
N ILE A 101 -16.36 -9.25 -29.19
CA ILE A 101 -15.31 -10.22 -28.82
C ILE A 101 -15.87 -11.54 -28.26
N GLY A 102 -17.19 -11.75 -28.34
CA GLY A 102 -17.86 -12.99 -27.93
C GLY A 102 -18.23 -13.07 -26.45
N LEU A 103 -18.27 -11.92 -25.74
CA LEU A 103 -18.80 -11.84 -24.38
C LEU A 103 -20.32 -11.63 -24.41
N ASP A 104 -21.02 -12.23 -23.45
CA ASP A 104 -22.45 -12.05 -23.22
C ASP A 104 -22.74 -10.69 -22.57
N PRO A 105 -23.52 -9.78 -23.20
CA PRO A 105 -23.96 -8.52 -22.60
C PRO A 105 -24.70 -8.67 -21.25
N GLY A 106 -25.33 -9.83 -21.01
CA GLY A 106 -26.07 -10.16 -19.80
C GLY A 106 -25.22 -10.50 -18.57
N PHE A 107 -23.89 -10.34 -18.65
CA PHE A 107 -22.97 -10.82 -17.61
C PHE A 107 -23.26 -10.28 -16.19
N ASN A 108 -23.06 -11.15 -15.20
CA ASN A 108 -23.15 -10.82 -13.77
C ASN A 108 -21.76 -10.45 -13.21
N ILE A 109 -21.68 -9.40 -12.40
CA ILE A 109 -20.43 -8.99 -11.74
C ILE A 109 -20.34 -9.63 -10.34
N LEU A 110 -19.22 -10.28 -10.05
CA LEU A 110 -18.96 -10.99 -8.79
C LEU A 110 -18.26 -10.09 -7.75
N SER A 111 -18.68 -10.17 -6.49
CA SER A 111 -17.90 -9.66 -5.34
C SER A 111 -16.57 -10.42 -5.16
N ALA A 112 -15.66 -9.92 -4.32
CA ALA A 112 -14.39 -10.58 -4.06
C ALA A 112 -14.56 -11.91 -3.28
N ALA A 113 -15.64 -12.05 -2.51
CA ALA A 113 -16.07 -13.30 -1.90
C ALA A 113 -16.78 -14.22 -2.92
N GLU A 114 -17.71 -13.71 -3.73
CA GLU A 114 -18.38 -14.48 -4.79
C GLU A 114 -17.36 -15.05 -5.80
N THR A 115 -16.32 -14.29 -6.13
CA THR A 115 -15.18 -14.72 -6.96
C THR A 115 -14.38 -15.85 -6.31
N GLN A 116 -14.23 -15.86 -4.98
CA GLN A 116 -13.58 -16.95 -4.25
C GLN A 116 -14.44 -18.21 -4.19
N LEU A 117 -15.77 -18.08 -4.09
CA LEU A 117 -16.70 -19.20 -4.21
C LEU A 117 -16.65 -19.78 -5.62
N PHE A 118 -16.72 -18.94 -6.66
CA PHE A 118 -16.63 -19.36 -8.05
C PHE A 118 -15.37 -20.21 -8.35
N ILE A 119 -14.17 -19.75 -7.94
CA ILE A 119 -12.95 -20.58 -8.09
C ILE A 119 -12.99 -21.84 -7.20
N ARG A 120 -13.57 -21.78 -6.00
CA ARG A 120 -13.69 -22.94 -5.10
C ARG A 120 -14.58 -24.03 -5.67
N ASP A 121 -15.70 -23.67 -6.26
CA ASP A 121 -16.70 -24.61 -6.75
C ASP A 121 -16.28 -25.19 -8.11
N HIS A 122 -15.61 -24.39 -8.95
CA HIS A 122 -14.94 -24.85 -10.18
C HIS A 122 -13.50 -25.36 -9.97
N LEU A 123 -13.02 -25.53 -8.73
CA LEU A 123 -11.59 -25.80 -8.42
C LEU A 123 -11.01 -27.06 -9.11
N PHE A 124 -11.87 -28.00 -9.47
CA PHE A 124 -11.51 -29.25 -10.17
C PHE A 124 -11.61 -29.16 -11.70
N GLU A 125 -12.15 -28.08 -12.26
CA GLU A 125 -12.07 -27.76 -13.70
C GLU A 125 -10.73 -27.09 -14.08
N PHE A 126 -9.93 -26.67 -13.09
CA PHE A 126 -8.56 -26.21 -13.29
C PHE A 126 -7.57 -27.39 -13.23
N ASP A 127 -6.66 -27.45 -14.21
CA ASP A 127 -5.54 -28.40 -14.24
C ASP A 127 -4.42 -27.97 -13.27
N LEU A 128 -4.73 -27.98 -11.97
CA LEU A 128 -3.81 -27.62 -10.88
C LEU A 128 -3.23 -28.84 -10.19
N ASN A 129 -1.93 -28.80 -9.97
CA ASN A 129 -1.13 -29.79 -9.26
C ASN A 129 -0.43 -29.15 -8.06
N TYR A 130 0.46 -28.19 -8.30
CA TYR A 130 1.16 -27.46 -7.23
C TYR A 130 0.22 -26.53 -6.45
N PHE A 131 -0.66 -25.80 -7.14
CA PHE A 131 -1.55 -24.81 -6.52
C PHE A 131 -2.86 -25.39 -5.95
N ARG A 132 -3.01 -26.73 -5.94
CA ARG A 132 -4.17 -27.45 -5.37
C ARG A 132 -3.72 -28.62 -4.48
N PRO A 133 -3.02 -28.36 -3.36
CA PRO A 133 -2.41 -29.41 -2.55
C PRO A 133 -3.45 -30.25 -1.79
N GLN A 134 -3.33 -31.58 -1.88
CA GLN A 134 -4.33 -32.55 -1.39
C GLN A 134 -4.83 -32.31 0.04
N GLY A 135 -3.96 -31.91 0.97
CA GLY A 135 -4.33 -31.66 2.38
C GLY A 135 -5.08 -30.35 2.65
N ASN A 136 -5.13 -29.42 1.69
CA ASN A 136 -5.96 -28.22 1.73
C ASN A 136 -6.11 -27.64 0.31
N PRO A 137 -7.04 -28.13 -0.51
CA PRO A 137 -7.16 -27.73 -1.91
C PRO A 137 -7.42 -26.23 -2.11
N THR A 138 -8.13 -25.57 -1.19
CA THR A 138 -8.51 -24.15 -1.30
C THR A 138 -7.40 -23.18 -0.86
N LYS A 139 -6.29 -23.68 -0.29
CA LYS A 139 -5.18 -22.91 0.30
C LYS A 139 -4.69 -21.73 -0.56
N PHE A 140 -4.64 -21.90 -1.88
CA PHE A 140 -4.03 -20.92 -2.79
C PHE A 140 -5.02 -20.03 -3.54
N ILE A 141 -6.35 -20.21 -3.39
CA ILE A 141 -7.37 -19.48 -4.17
C ILE A 141 -7.19 -17.95 -4.08
N GLY A 142 -7.08 -17.39 -2.86
CA GLY A 142 -6.83 -15.96 -2.68
C GLY A 142 -5.48 -15.48 -3.23
N GLY A 143 -4.49 -16.38 -3.35
CA GLY A 143 -3.20 -16.10 -3.99
C GLY A 143 -3.30 -16.05 -5.51
N LEU A 144 -4.00 -17.02 -6.11
CA LEU A 144 -4.31 -17.06 -7.54
C LEU A 144 -5.09 -15.82 -7.97
N LEU A 145 -6.16 -15.46 -7.25
CA LEU A 145 -6.94 -14.25 -7.52
C LEU A 145 -6.12 -12.96 -7.38
N THR A 146 -5.27 -12.86 -6.35
CA THR A 146 -4.33 -11.73 -6.20
C THR A 146 -3.34 -11.66 -7.36
N HIS A 147 -2.96 -12.80 -7.96
CA HIS A 147 -2.08 -12.84 -9.12
C HIS A 147 -2.81 -12.46 -10.43
N PHE A 148 -3.99 -13.03 -10.68
CA PHE A 148 -4.77 -12.76 -11.90
C PHE A 148 -5.26 -11.30 -11.94
N SER A 149 -5.72 -10.75 -10.81
CA SER A 149 -6.11 -9.33 -10.72
C SER A 149 -4.92 -8.39 -11.04
N ARG A 150 -3.71 -8.72 -10.56
CA ARG A 150 -2.49 -7.97 -10.93
C ARG A 150 -2.10 -8.08 -12.40
N LEU A 151 -2.28 -9.25 -13.03
CA LEU A 151 -2.06 -9.40 -14.47
C LEU A 151 -3.02 -8.48 -15.26
N LYS A 152 -4.24 -8.27 -14.79
CA LYS A 152 -5.21 -7.34 -15.37
C LYS A 152 -4.88 -5.87 -15.10
N ASP A 153 -4.41 -5.55 -13.88
CA ASP A 153 -3.90 -4.20 -13.56
C ASP A 153 -2.76 -3.77 -14.49
N ASP A 154 -1.89 -4.73 -14.86
CA ASP A 154 -0.79 -4.58 -15.82
C ASP A 154 -1.21 -4.84 -17.29
N ALA A 155 -2.51 -5.01 -17.57
CA ALA A 155 -3.10 -5.25 -18.90
C ALA A 155 -2.48 -6.42 -19.71
N VAL A 156 -2.19 -7.53 -19.02
CA VAL A 156 -1.66 -8.79 -19.56
C VAL A 156 -2.79 -9.81 -19.76
N THR A 157 -3.01 -10.22 -21.01
CA THR A 157 -3.98 -11.27 -21.38
C THR A 157 -3.46 -12.68 -21.06
N PRO A 158 -4.33 -13.70 -20.94
CA PRO A 158 -3.90 -15.08 -20.80
C PRO A 158 -3.01 -15.56 -21.96
N ASP A 159 -3.32 -15.15 -23.19
CA ASP A 159 -2.56 -15.52 -24.37
C ASP A 159 -1.16 -14.87 -24.40
N GLU A 160 -1.03 -13.60 -23.96
CA GLU A 160 0.29 -12.96 -23.76
C GLU A 160 1.10 -13.68 -22.66
N TYR A 161 0.46 -14.13 -21.58
CA TYR A 161 1.15 -14.87 -20.51
C TYR A 161 1.57 -16.28 -20.97
N ILE A 162 0.73 -17.01 -21.70
CA ILE A 162 1.08 -18.30 -22.30
C ILE A 162 2.19 -18.14 -23.33
N ALA A 163 2.10 -17.15 -24.23
CA ALA A 163 3.14 -16.89 -25.23
C ALA A 163 4.49 -16.52 -24.59
N TRP A 164 4.47 -15.80 -23.47
CA TRP A 164 5.66 -15.55 -22.65
C TRP A 164 6.25 -16.85 -22.10
N VAL A 165 5.44 -17.70 -21.45
CA VAL A 165 5.88 -19.02 -20.93
C VAL A 165 6.42 -19.93 -22.04
N GLU A 166 5.76 -19.98 -23.21
CA GLU A 166 6.26 -20.71 -24.38
C GLU A 166 7.57 -20.14 -24.91
N GLY A 167 7.77 -18.83 -24.87
CA GLY A 167 9.04 -18.18 -25.19
C GLY A 167 10.17 -18.73 -24.32
N LEU A 168 9.95 -18.81 -23.00
CA LEU A 168 10.89 -19.40 -22.05
C LEU A 168 11.13 -20.90 -22.34
N GLU A 169 10.07 -21.66 -22.64
CA GLU A 169 10.17 -23.09 -22.95
C GLU A 169 11.00 -23.34 -24.22
N ARG A 170 10.87 -22.48 -25.24
CA ARG A 170 11.66 -22.51 -26.48
C ARG A 170 13.11 -22.08 -26.23
N GLU A 171 13.35 -21.03 -25.43
CA GLU A 171 14.71 -20.61 -25.03
C GLU A 171 15.44 -21.78 -24.35
N VAL A 172 14.84 -22.41 -23.34
CA VAL A 172 15.45 -23.54 -22.62
C VAL A 172 15.74 -24.72 -23.55
N LYS A 173 14.75 -25.19 -24.32
CA LYS A 173 14.92 -26.33 -25.25
C LYS A 173 15.98 -26.08 -26.33
N SER A 174 16.08 -24.85 -26.84
CA SER A 174 17.10 -24.50 -27.84
C SER A 174 18.53 -24.62 -27.29
N ASN A 175 18.74 -24.20 -26.04
CA ASN A 175 20.03 -24.30 -25.35
C ASN A 175 20.43 -25.76 -25.09
N GLU A 176 19.48 -26.64 -24.73
CA GLU A 176 19.74 -28.07 -24.56
C GLU A 176 20.20 -28.74 -25.85
N VAL A 177 19.51 -28.49 -26.97
CA VAL A 177 19.83 -29.10 -28.28
C VAL A 177 21.23 -28.67 -28.77
N ILE A 178 21.60 -27.40 -28.55
CA ILE A 178 22.96 -26.91 -28.83
C ILE A 178 23.98 -27.65 -27.96
N SER A 179 23.71 -27.81 -26.66
CA SER A 179 24.62 -28.50 -25.73
C SER A 179 24.89 -29.97 -26.12
N ASN A 180 23.89 -30.66 -26.70
CA ASN A 180 24.02 -32.05 -27.10
C ASN A 180 24.68 -32.22 -28.48
N LYS A 181 24.46 -31.31 -29.44
CA LYS A 181 25.23 -31.31 -30.71
C LYS A 181 26.73 -31.09 -30.50
N VAL A 182 27.13 -30.23 -29.55
CA VAL A 182 28.54 -29.92 -29.28
C VAL A 182 29.33 -31.11 -28.68
N LYS A 183 28.65 -32.09 -28.06
CA LYS A 183 29.30 -33.32 -27.55
C LYS A 183 29.65 -34.35 -28.64
N GLY A 184 29.16 -34.17 -29.88
CA GLY A 184 29.14 -35.23 -30.89
C GLY A 184 30.36 -35.33 -31.83
N LYS A 185 31.23 -34.31 -31.91
CA LYS A 185 32.44 -34.32 -32.74
C LYS A 185 33.58 -33.55 -32.07
N GLY A 186 34.81 -34.07 -32.23
CA GLY A 186 36.02 -33.46 -31.70
C GLY A 186 36.52 -32.24 -32.50
N GLU A 187 37.45 -31.53 -31.88
CA GLU A 187 38.29 -30.44 -32.39
C GLU A 187 37.63 -29.09 -32.78
N ILE A 188 37.77 -28.14 -31.85
CA ILE A 188 38.11 -26.72 -32.04
C ILE A 188 37.45 -25.96 -33.21
N ARG A 189 36.44 -25.14 -32.88
CA ARG A 189 36.45 -23.68 -33.16
C ARG A 189 35.40 -22.94 -32.34
N ASN A 190 35.63 -21.64 -32.10
CA ASN A 190 34.85 -20.78 -31.21
C ASN A 190 33.57 -20.27 -31.91
N PRO A 191 32.35 -20.70 -31.53
CA PRO A 191 31.12 -20.35 -32.24
C PRO A 191 30.63 -18.95 -31.83
N LYS A 192 31.26 -17.91 -32.39
CA LYS A 192 30.89 -16.50 -32.16
C LYS A 192 30.73 -15.64 -33.42
N SER A 193 30.72 -16.27 -34.60
CA SER A 193 30.70 -15.59 -35.90
C SER A 193 29.61 -16.09 -36.88
N LEU A 194 28.64 -16.87 -36.40
CA LEU A 194 27.56 -17.46 -37.20
C LEU A 194 26.23 -17.35 -36.44
N LEU A 195 25.60 -16.18 -36.54
CA LEU A 195 24.15 -15.93 -36.47
C LEU A 195 23.90 -14.43 -36.71
N ILE A 196 24.15 -13.99 -37.94
CA ILE A 196 23.63 -12.74 -38.49
C ILE A 196 22.83 -13.13 -39.73
N GLY A 197 21.51 -12.88 -39.72
CA GLY A 197 20.65 -13.02 -40.88
C GLY A 197 19.31 -13.73 -40.62
N GLY A 198 18.22 -13.01 -40.85
CA GLY A 198 16.95 -13.58 -41.30
C GLY A 198 15.82 -13.74 -40.26
N HIS A 199 14.85 -12.82 -40.34
CA HIS A 199 13.42 -13.01 -40.02
C HIS A 199 13.01 -13.26 -38.54
N ALA A 200 11.93 -12.68 -38.01
CA ALA A 200 11.04 -11.62 -38.52
C ALA A 200 10.51 -10.79 -37.34
N GLU A 201 10.06 -9.56 -37.59
CA GLU A 201 9.60 -8.64 -36.55
C GLU A 201 8.24 -9.05 -35.96
N ILE A 202 8.15 -9.13 -34.62
CA ILE A 202 6.89 -9.12 -33.88
C ILE A 202 6.81 -7.79 -33.13
N GLN A 203 6.13 -6.80 -33.71
CA GLN A 203 6.03 -5.46 -33.14
C GLN A 203 4.95 -5.39 -32.04
N ASN A 204 5.30 -5.66 -30.78
CA ASN A 204 4.46 -5.36 -29.61
C ASN A 204 5.27 -4.72 -28.47
N PRO A 205 5.20 -3.39 -28.24
CA PRO A 205 6.01 -2.69 -27.24
C PRO A 205 5.79 -3.12 -25.78
N LYS A 206 4.72 -3.86 -25.46
CA LYS A 206 4.39 -4.28 -24.09
C LYS A 206 5.46 -5.18 -23.44
N LEU A 207 6.25 -5.91 -24.23
CA LEU A 207 7.25 -6.88 -23.74
C LEU A 207 8.71 -6.42 -23.92
N THR A 208 8.97 -5.37 -24.72
CA THR A 208 10.32 -5.07 -25.24
C THR A 208 11.30 -4.46 -24.23
N ASP A 209 10.85 -3.82 -23.14
CA ASP A 209 11.76 -3.26 -22.09
C ASP A 209 12.41 -4.36 -21.21
N TYR A 210 12.20 -5.65 -21.53
CA TYR A 210 12.80 -6.82 -20.86
C TYR A 210 13.79 -7.63 -21.71
N GLU A 211 13.91 -7.37 -23.02
CA GLU A 211 14.60 -8.22 -24.03
C GLU A 211 16.14 -8.18 -24.01
N SER A 212 16.76 -7.99 -22.83
CA SER A 212 18.22 -8.06 -22.66
C SER A 212 18.68 -8.99 -21.53
N ARG A 213 17.75 -9.71 -20.90
CA ARG A 213 18.02 -10.67 -19.81
C ARG A 213 17.83 -12.09 -20.31
N VAL A 214 18.91 -12.71 -20.81
CA VAL A 214 18.94 -14.16 -21.08
C VAL A 214 18.48 -14.89 -19.82
N THR A 215 17.39 -15.66 -19.92
CA THR A 215 16.71 -16.19 -18.74
C THR A 215 17.18 -17.60 -18.38
N ASN A 216 17.46 -17.81 -17.10
CA ASN A 216 17.65 -19.13 -16.50
C ASN A 216 16.40 -19.43 -15.67
N TYR A 217 15.35 -19.90 -16.32
CA TYR A 217 14.25 -20.60 -15.65
C TYR A 217 14.52 -22.10 -15.77
N GLU A 218 14.39 -22.83 -14.68
CA GLU A 218 14.50 -24.30 -14.71
C GLU A 218 13.15 -24.88 -15.15
N PRO A 219 13.09 -26.12 -15.69
CA PRO A 219 11.85 -26.71 -16.20
C PRO A 219 10.70 -26.70 -15.19
N GLU A 220 10.97 -26.95 -13.90
CA GLU A 220 9.98 -26.90 -12.83
C GLU A 220 9.34 -25.50 -12.65
N ASP A 221 10.03 -24.41 -12.99
CA ASP A 221 9.44 -23.06 -12.93
C ASP A 221 8.60 -22.76 -14.16
N ILE A 222 9.03 -23.25 -15.32
CA ILE A 222 8.23 -23.17 -16.54
C ILE A 222 6.95 -23.97 -16.36
N GLU A 223 7.00 -25.15 -15.74
CA GLU A 223 5.80 -25.93 -15.35
C GLU A 223 4.91 -25.17 -14.37
N LYS A 224 5.44 -24.54 -13.32
CA LYS A 224 4.64 -23.70 -12.39
C LYS A 224 4.02 -22.48 -13.09
N PHE A 225 4.73 -21.80 -13.98
CA PHE A 225 4.18 -20.68 -14.74
C PHE A 225 3.18 -21.14 -15.81
N LYS A 226 3.34 -22.34 -16.36
CA LYS A 226 2.39 -22.99 -17.27
C LYS A 226 1.12 -23.40 -16.52
N GLU A 227 1.24 -23.94 -15.31
CA GLU A 227 0.11 -24.19 -14.40
C GLU A 227 -0.64 -22.87 -14.09
N LEU A 228 0.07 -21.77 -13.78
CA LEU A 228 -0.54 -20.46 -13.54
C LEU A 228 -1.17 -19.83 -14.79
N ALA A 229 -0.53 -19.94 -15.96
CA ALA A 229 -1.04 -19.36 -17.21
C ALA A 229 -2.24 -20.15 -17.75
N ASN A 230 -2.19 -21.48 -17.69
CA ASN A 230 -3.32 -22.37 -17.98
C ASN A 230 -4.47 -22.14 -16.97
N ALA A 231 -4.17 -21.90 -15.69
CA ALA A 231 -5.17 -21.57 -14.69
C ALA A 231 -5.80 -20.18 -14.92
N TYR A 232 -5.02 -19.19 -15.35
CA TYR A 232 -5.55 -17.88 -15.74
C TYR A 232 -6.46 -17.99 -16.98
N GLN A 233 -6.02 -18.69 -18.03
CA GLN A 233 -6.85 -18.95 -19.21
C GLN A 233 -8.11 -19.76 -18.86
N THR A 234 -8.00 -20.73 -17.94
CA THR A 234 -9.15 -21.50 -17.44
C THR A 234 -10.10 -20.63 -16.63
N TYR A 235 -9.60 -19.73 -15.79
CA TYR A 235 -10.40 -18.78 -15.02
C TYR A 235 -11.21 -17.85 -15.96
N GLU A 236 -10.57 -17.23 -16.95
CA GLU A 236 -11.26 -16.41 -17.94
C GLU A 236 -12.29 -17.22 -18.75
N ARG A 237 -11.91 -18.42 -19.23
CA ARG A 237 -12.82 -19.32 -19.95
C ARG A 237 -14.03 -19.74 -19.11
N LEU A 238 -13.84 -20.05 -17.82
CA LEU A 238 -14.93 -20.42 -16.91
C LEU A 238 -15.88 -19.25 -16.72
N LYS A 239 -15.37 -18.04 -16.53
CA LYS A 239 -16.22 -16.85 -16.37
C LYS A 239 -17.06 -16.55 -17.62
N VAL A 240 -16.47 -16.65 -18.81
CA VAL A 240 -17.20 -16.54 -20.08
C VAL A 240 -18.24 -17.65 -20.26
N LYS A 241 -17.89 -18.90 -19.92
CA LYS A 241 -18.81 -20.08 -19.96
C LYS A 241 -20.05 -19.89 -19.07
N HIS A 242 -19.93 -19.14 -17.97
CA HIS A 242 -21.00 -18.94 -16.98
C HIS A 242 -21.59 -17.52 -16.99
N SER A 243 -21.29 -16.69 -17.99
CA SER A 243 -21.72 -15.29 -18.08
C SER A 243 -21.49 -14.47 -16.80
N VAL A 244 -20.29 -14.58 -16.23
CA VAL A 244 -19.86 -13.82 -15.04
C VAL A 244 -18.57 -13.04 -15.32
N MET A 245 -18.30 -12.00 -14.53
CA MET A 245 -17.06 -11.21 -14.55
C MET A 245 -16.62 -10.81 -13.14
N ASP A 246 -15.31 -10.68 -12.93
CA ASP A 246 -14.74 -10.01 -11.76
C ASP A 246 -14.55 -8.51 -12.01
N PHE A 247 -14.34 -7.72 -10.95
CA PHE A 247 -14.26 -6.26 -11.06
C PHE A 247 -13.05 -5.78 -11.89
N SER A 248 -11.97 -6.56 -11.98
CA SER A 248 -10.81 -6.24 -12.83
C SER A 248 -11.09 -6.51 -14.32
N ASP A 249 -11.99 -7.44 -14.65
CA ASP A 249 -12.37 -7.75 -16.04
C ASP A 249 -12.88 -6.54 -16.79
N LEU A 250 -13.70 -5.71 -16.15
CA LEU A 250 -14.36 -4.57 -16.80
C LEU A 250 -13.32 -3.76 -17.60
N ILE A 251 -12.19 -3.45 -16.97
CA ILE A 251 -11.12 -2.65 -17.57
C ILE A 251 -10.31 -3.47 -18.58
N SER A 252 -9.87 -4.68 -18.24
CA SER A 252 -9.04 -5.49 -19.15
C SER A 252 -9.80 -5.92 -20.41
N GLN A 253 -11.07 -6.30 -20.29
CA GLN A 253 -11.95 -6.63 -21.41
C GLN A 253 -12.29 -5.39 -22.25
N THR A 254 -12.47 -4.20 -21.66
CA THR A 254 -12.65 -2.96 -22.43
C THR A 254 -11.40 -2.60 -23.24
N VAL A 255 -10.20 -2.74 -22.65
CA VAL A 255 -8.93 -2.60 -23.38
C VAL A 255 -8.80 -3.66 -24.48
N GLU A 256 -9.23 -4.90 -24.24
CA GLU A 256 -9.21 -5.97 -25.23
C GLU A 256 -10.20 -5.72 -26.39
N ILE A 257 -11.43 -5.28 -26.13
CA ILE A 257 -12.41 -4.85 -27.15
C ILE A 257 -11.77 -3.79 -28.05
N PHE A 258 -11.25 -2.72 -27.49
CA PHE A 258 -10.67 -1.61 -28.26
C PHE A 258 -9.39 -2.01 -29.01
N THR A 259 -8.61 -2.96 -28.50
CA THR A 259 -7.41 -3.48 -29.16
C THR A 259 -7.75 -4.45 -30.29
N LYS A 260 -8.64 -5.42 -30.07
CA LYS A 260 -9.05 -6.43 -31.06
C LYS A 260 -10.04 -5.88 -32.10
N ARG A 261 -10.77 -4.79 -31.79
CA ARG A 261 -11.76 -4.15 -32.68
C ARG A 261 -11.49 -2.64 -32.85
N PRO A 262 -10.47 -2.23 -33.63
CA PRO A 262 -10.13 -0.83 -33.83
C PRO A 262 -11.28 0.04 -34.40
N ASN A 263 -12.23 -0.54 -35.13
CA ASN A 263 -13.41 0.19 -35.62
C ASN A 263 -14.30 0.68 -34.47
N VAL A 264 -14.49 -0.15 -33.44
CA VAL A 264 -15.24 0.22 -32.23
C VAL A 264 -14.50 1.34 -31.50
N LEU A 265 -13.19 1.20 -31.26
CA LEU A 265 -12.38 2.27 -30.67
C LEU A 265 -12.46 3.58 -31.47
N LEU A 266 -12.44 3.51 -32.80
CA LEU A 266 -12.61 4.67 -33.67
C LEU A 266 -13.99 5.34 -33.54
N GLU A 267 -15.04 4.61 -33.16
CA GLU A 267 -16.36 5.20 -32.89
C GLU A 267 -16.38 5.92 -31.53
N TYR A 268 -15.79 5.35 -30.49
CA TYR A 268 -15.60 6.03 -29.20
C TYR A 268 -14.68 7.27 -29.33
N GLN A 269 -13.60 7.21 -30.12
CA GLN A 269 -12.75 8.38 -30.48
C GLN A 269 -13.46 9.40 -31.40
N LYS A 270 -14.40 8.97 -32.24
CA LYS A 270 -15.26 9.90 -33.01
C LYS A 270 -16.28 10.59 -32.11
N LYS A 271 -16.80 9.89 -31.10
CA LYS A 271 -17.76 10.41 -30.13
C LYS A 271 -17.11 11.40 -29.16
N PHE A 272 -16.16 10.94 -28.35
CA PHE A 272 -15.53 11.76 -27.32
C PHE A 272 -14.47 12.69 -27.91
N LYS A 273 -14.71 13.99 -27.80
CA LYS A 273 -13.79 15.07 -28.21
C LYS A 273 -12.98 15.62 -27.05
N ALA A 274 -13.51 15.49 -25.84
CA ALA A 274 -12.81 15.80 -24.60
C ALA A 274 -12.92 14.63 -23.61
N ILE A 275 -11.82 14.37 -22.91
CA ILE A 275 -11.68 13.35 -21.87
C ILE A 275 -11.06 14.01 -20.63
N LEU A 276 -11.66 13.80 -19.47
CA LEU A 276 -11.19 14.35 -18.19
C LEU A 276 -11.00 13.20 -17.20
N VAL A 277 -9.89 13.19 -16.46
CA VAL A 277 -9.55 12.13 -15.49
C VAL A 277 -9.07 12.78 -14.18
N ASP A 278 -9.81 12.61 -13.08
CA ASP A 278 -9.33 13.02 -11.75
C ASP A 278 -8.50 11.90 -11.09
N GLU A 279 -7.75 12.24 -10.04
CA GLU A 279 -7.02 11.30 -9.17
C GLU A 279 -6.01 10.40 -9.93
N PHE A 280 -5.47 10.87 -11.05
CA PHE A 280 -4.66 10.09 -11.98
C PHE A 280 -3.38 9.47 -11.37
N GLN A 281 -2.88 9.94 -10.23
CA GLN A 281 -1.80 9.24 -9.49
C GLN A 281 -2.18 7.88 -8.92
N ASP A 282 -3.47 7.62 -8.72
CA ASP A 282 -3.99 6.36 -8.18
C ASP A 282 -4.31 5.34 -9.30
N THR A 283 -4.05 5.67 -10.58
CA THR A 283 -4.36 4.77 -11.71
C THR A 283 -3.38 3.60 -11.84
N ASN A 284 -3.89 2.41 -12.19
CA ASN A 284 -3.07 1.28 -12.64
C ASN A 284 -2.67 1.44 -14.13
N TYR A 285 -1.83 0.53 -14.65
CA TYR A 285 -1.37 0.60 -16.04
C TYR A 285 -2.53 0.44 -17.03
N ALA A 286 -3.47 -0.48 -16.78
CA ALA A 286 -4.64 -0.70 -17.63
C ALA A 286 -5.55 0.54 -17.75
N GLN A 287 -5.82 1.24 -16.64
CA GLN A 287 -6.62 2.48 -16.59
C GLN A 287 -5.96 3.62 -17.36
N ASN A 288 -4.66 3.82 -17.14
CA ASN A 288 -3.87 4.84 -17.85
C ASN A 288 -3.83 4.52 -19.36
N HIS A 289 -3.56 3.26 -19.73
CA HIS A 289 -3.57 2.80 -21.12
C HIS A 289 -4.94 2.97 -21.78
N LEU A 290 -6.04 2.65 -21.09
CA LEU A 290 -7.41 2.87 -21.58
C LEU A 290 -7.70 4.36 -21.85
N ALA A 291 -7.32 5.25 -20.94
CA ALA A 291 -7.49 6.69 -21.13
C ALA A 291 -6.68 7.23 -22.33
N ILE A 292 -5.46 6.73 -22.53
CA ILE A 292 -4.61 7.05 -23.69
C ILE A 292 -5.23 6.50 -25.00
N LEU A 293 -5.73 5.27 -25.00
CA LEU A 293 -6.42 4.66 -26.15
C LEU A 293 -7.66 5.48 -26.56
N LEU A 294 -8.51 5.86 -25.60
CA LEU A 294 -9.71 6.66 -25.85
C LEU A 294 -9.39 8.08 -26.36
N ALA A 295 -8.29 8.70 -25.92
CA ALA A 295 -7.88 10.01 -26.41
C ALA A 295 -7.29 9.97 -27.83
N GLY A 296 -6.60 8.87 -28.16
CA GLY A 296 -5.89 8.72 -29.44
C GLY A 296 -4.88 9.85 -29.66
N LYS A 297 -4.81 10.36 -30.90
CA LYS A 297 -3.92 11.48 -31.26
C LYS A 297 -4.61 12.85 -31.33
N ASN A 298 -5.95 12.89 -31.24
CA ASN A 298 -6.75 14.04 -31.68
C ASN A 298 -7.73 14.60 -30.64
N ALA A 299 -8.04 13.90 -29.55
CA ALA A 299 -8.94 14.40 -28.50
C ALA A 299 -8.18 15.23 -27.44
N GLN A 300 -8.88 16.13 -26.73
CA GLN A 300 -8.32 16.82 -25.57
C GLN A 300 -8.42 15.92 -24.33
N ILE A 301 -7.31 15.65 -23.63
CA ILE A 301 -7.27 14.84 -22.39
C ILE A 301 -6.69 15.62 -21.20
N SER A 302 -7.21 15.47 -19.97
CA SER A 302 -6.82 16.26 -18.76
C SER A 302 -6.59 15.42 -17.47
N VAL A 303 -5.43 15.50 -16.77
CA VAL A 303 -5.00 14.57 -15.63
C VAL A 303 -4.17 15.20 -14.43
N VAL A 304 -3.68 14.47 -13.36
CA VAL A 304 -3.14 14.96 -12.00
C VAL A 304 -2.08 14.04 -11.21
N ALA A 305 -1.06 14.48 -10.38
CA ALA A 305 -0.19 13.57 -9.48
C ALA A 305 0.92 14.05 -8.41
N ASP A 306 1.84 13.15 -7.86
CA ASP A 306 2.86 13.31 -6.72
C ASP A 306 4.25 12.43 -6.52
N ASP A 307 5.55 12.92 -6.71
CA ASP A 307 6.98 12.36 -6.38
C ASP A 307 8.35 13.24 -5.97
N ASP A 308 9.30 13.04 -4.94
CA ASP A 308 10.76 13.67 -4.71
C ASP A 308 12.02 12.96 -4.03
N GLN A 309 13.30 13.18 -4.51
CA GLN A 309 14.59 13.18 -3.66
C GLN A 309 15.88 13.96 -4.20
N CYS A 310 16.89 14.44 -3.37
CA CYS A 310 18.08 15.33 -3.75
C CYS A 310 19.32 15.54 -2.75
N LEU A 311 20.39 16.31 -3.12
CA LEU A 311 21.65 16.84 -2.43
C LEU A 311 21.82 18.41 -2.53
N PRO A 312 22.70 19.17 -1.82
CA PRO A 312 22.85 20.66 -1.88
C PRO A 312 23.35 21.30 -3.22
N PRO A 313 23.40 22.65 -3.35
CA PRO A 313 23.88 23.38 -4.54
C PRO A 313 25.40 23.64 -4.57
N GLU A 314 26.02 23.99 -3.44
CA GLU A 314 27.44 24.33 -3.40
C GLU A 314 28.38 23.13 -3.56
N THR A 315 27.84 21.91 -3.47
CA THR A 315 28.57 20.64 -3.55
C THR A 315 29.40 20.52 -4.82
N LYS A 316 30.69 20.24 -4.65
CA LYS A 316 31.68 20.21 -5.72
C LYS A 316 31.83 18.81 -6.32
N ILE A 317 31.62 18.69 -7.62
CA ILE A 317 31.72 17.47 -8.41
C ILE A 317 33.02 17.49 -9.23
N ILE A 318 33.78 16.41 -9.15
CA ILE A 318 35.05 16.29 -9.88
C ILE A 318 34.80 15.80 -11.31
N THR A 319 35.31 16.53 -12.31
CA THR A 319 35.21 16.23 -13.75
C THR A 319 36.61 16.08 -14.37
N PRO A 320 36.75 15.66 -15.66
CA PRO A 320 38.04 15.69 -16.36
C PRO A 320 38.68 17.08 -16.44
N ARG A 321 37.88 18.16 -16.36
CA ARG A 321 38.32 19.56 -16.49
C ARG A 321 38.62 20.23 -15.14
N GLY A 322 38.55 19.49 -14.03
CA GLY A 322 38.64 20.03 -12.67
C GLY A 322 37.33 19.87 -11.90
N SER A 323 37.24 20.51 -10.74
CA SER A 323 36.06 20.43 -9.86
C SER A 323 35.13 21.61 -10.08
N ILE A 324 33.84 21.35 -10.33
CA ILE A 324 32.80 22.37 -10.53
C ILE A 324 31.60 22.07 -9.63
N GLN A 325 30.79 23.08 -9.32
CA GLN A 325 29.60 22.89 -8.48
C GLN A 325 28.53 22.06 -9.21
N ILE A 326 27.75 21.28 -8.46
CA ILE A 326 26.71 20.38 -8.99
C ILE A 326 25.60 21.14 -9.75
N ASP A 327 25.40 22.42 -9.43
CA ASP A 327 24.47 23.32 -10.15
C ASP A 327 24.85 23.59 -11.62
N LYS A 328 26.13 23.40 -11.96
CA LYS A 328 26.70 23.65 -13.30
C LYS A 328 26.92 22.37 -14.11
N ILE A 329 26.78 21.19 -13.49
CA ILE A 329 26.88 19.89 -14.15
C ILE A 329 25.72 19.71 -15.14
N LYS A 330 26.02 19.16 -16.33
CA LYS A 330 25.04 18.93 -17.41
C LYS A 330 24.95 17.46 -17.81
N LYS A 331 23.79 17.08 -18.37
CA LYS A 331 23.61 15.76 -19.00
C LYS A 331 24.66 15.56 -20.10
N GLY A 332 25.29 14.39 -20.12
CA GLY A 332 26.35 14.03 -21.05
C GLY A 332 27.76 14.38 -20.57
N GLU A 333 27.93 15.18 -19.51
CA GLU A 333 29.25 15.43 -18.94
C GLU A 333 29.79 14.21 -18.19
N MET A 334 31.11 14.18 -18.02
CA MET A 334 31.81 13.10 -17.35
C MET A 334 32.15 13.49 -15.92
N VAL A 335 31.75 12.67 -14.95
CA VAL A 335 32.00 12.88 -13.51
C VAL A 335 32.85 11.74 -12.96
N LEU A 336 33.73 12.06 -12.00
CA LEU A 336 34.56 11.08 -11.33
C LEU A 336 33.67 10.21 -10.45
N SER A 337 33.86 8.91 -10.55
CA SER A 337 33.15 7.89 -9.77
C SER A 337 34.13 6.83 -9.30
N ALA A 338 33.78 6.12 -8.23
CA ALA A 338 34.55 4.99 -7.75
C ALA A 338 34.22 3.74 -8.58
N ALA A 339 35.26 3.13 -9.13
CA ALA A 339 35.24 1.86 -9.86
C ALA A 339 35.61 0.67 -8.96
N GLY A 340 35.48 0.81 -7.63
CA GLY A 340 35.79 -0.23 -6.64
C GLY A 340 37.28 -0.55 -6.46
N LYS A 341 37.58 -1.23 -5.35
CA LYS A 341 38.93 -1.61 -4.89
C LYS A 341 39.92 -0.44 -4.86
N GLY A 342 39.47 0.73 -4.44
CA GLY A 342 40.31 1.92 -4.35
C GLY A 342 40.53 2.68 -5.65
N HIS A 343 39.93 2.24 -6.76
CA HIS A 343 40.11 2.87 -8.06
C HIS A 343 38.94 3.82 -8.38
N THR A 344 39.23 4.86 -9.16
CA THR A 344 38.22 5.73 -9.78
C THR A 344 38.16 5.54 -11.30
N THR A 345 37.09 6.03 -11.91
CA THR A 345 36.90 6.18 -13.36
C THR A 345 36.10 7.44 -13.63
N PHE A 346 36.09 7.91 -14.87
CA PHE A 346 35.04 8.82 -15.32
C PHE A 346 33.82 8.00 -15.80
N SER A 347 32.63 8.46 -15.42
CA SER A 347 31.33 7.94 -15.87
C SER A 347 30.45 9.09 -16.36
N LYS A 348 29.55 8.80 -17.29
CA LYS A 348 28.69 9.80 -17.92
C LYS A 348 27.47 10.13 -17.05
N VAL A 349 27.12 11.41 -16.97
CA VAL A 349 25.87 11.86 -16.36
C VAL A 349 24.72 11.62 -17.35
N LEU A 350 23.82 10.72 -17.02
CA LEU A 350 22.63 10.40 -17.82
C LEU A 350 21.51 11.44 -17.62
N LYS A 351 21.39 11.98 -16.40
CA LYS A 351 20.36 12.94 -16.00
C LYS A 351 20.85 13.79 -14.83
N VAL A 352 20.45 15.06 -14.82
CA VAL A 352 20.68 16.01 -13.72
C VAL A 352 19.33 16.39 -13.15
N PHE A 353 19.13 16.09 -11.86
CA PHE A 353 17.98 16.56 -11.10
C PHE A 353 18.33 17.92 -10.47
N LYS A 354 17.35 18.82 -10.37
CA LYS A 354 17.42 20.11 -9.66
C LYS A 354 16.04 20.43 -9.11
N LYS A 355 15.95 20.82 -7.84
CA LYS A 355 14.74 21.20 -7.10
C LYS A 355 15.09 22.22 -6.02
N THR A 356 14.16 23.03 -5.51
CA THR A 356 14.37 23.78 -4.26
C THR A 356 13.56 23.10 -3.14
N LYS A 357 14.12 22.90 -1.93
CA LYS A 357 13.35 22.39 -0.77
C LYS A 357 13.90 22.86 0.58
N THR A 358 13.00 22.96 1.55
CA THR A 358 13.37 22.96 2.99
C THR A 358 13.59 21.52 3.43
N THR A 359 14.69 21.24 4.13
CA THR A 359 15.02 19.88 4.55
C THR A 359 16.06 19.85 5.66
N ARG A 360 16.11 18.77 6.45
CA ARG A 360 17.25 18.46 7.31
C ARG A 360 18.42 18.03 6.42
N PHE A 361 19.43 18.89 6.34
CA PHE A 361 20.74 18.57 5.81
C PHE A 361 21.61 17.96 6.91
N VAL A 362 22.42 16.97 6.54
CA VAL A 362 23.44 16.36 7.38
C VAL A 362 24.80 16.71 6.78
N THR A 363 25.66 17.34 7.58
CA THR A 363 27.03 17.68 7.24
C THR A 363 27.96 16.67 7.92
N ILE A 364 28.74 15.96 7.11
CA ILE A 364 29.72 14.97 7.57
C ILE A 364 31.11 15.59 7.41
N ARG A 365 31.91 15.60 8.49
CA ARG A 365 33.33 15.98 8.43
C ARG A 365 34.22 14.79 8.73
N THR A 366 35.31 14.66 7.97
CA THR A 366 36.26 13.58 8.13
C THR A 366 37.59 14.05 8.72
N LYS A 367 38.38 13.11 9.25
CA LYS A 367 39.66 13.36 9.92
C LYS A 367 40.69 14.03 9.01
N SER A 368 40.66 13.75 7.70
CA SER A 368 41.54 14.36 6.71
C SER A 368 40.97 15.65 6.10
N GLY A 369 39.90 16.21 6.68
CA GLY A 369 39.36 17.52 6.34
C GLY A 369 38.29 17.57 5.25
N TYR A 370 37.85 16.42 4.71
CA TYR A 370 36.73 16.39 3.76
C TYR A 370 35.43 16.77 4.48
N LYS A 371 34.59 17.56 3.80
CA LYS A 371 33.28 18.00 4.29
C LYS A 371 32.26 17.84 3.17
N VAL A 372 31.33 16.89 3.33
CA VAL A 372 30.18 16.73 2.42
C VAL A 372 28.88 17.04 3.15
N THR A 373 27.96 17.71 2.47
CA THR A 373 26.61 17.97 2.98
C THR A 373 25.61 17.22 2.09
N ALA A 374 24.65 16.54 2.70
CA ALA A 374 23.61 15.77 2.00
C ALA A 374 22.25 15.95 2.69
N THR A 375 21.12 15.59 2.08
CA THR A 375 19.85 15.54 2.85
C THR A 375 19.80 14.27 3.67
N HIS A 376 19.16 14.32 4.85
CA HIS A 376 19.13 13.23 5.83
C HIS A 376 18.81 11.84 5.23
N ASN A 377 17.94 11.77 4.22
CA ASN A 377 17.52 10.57 3.51
C ASN A 377 18.39 10.16 2.30
N HIS A 378 19.28 11.03 1.80
CA HIS A 378 20.20 10.69 0.70
C HIS A 378 21.15 9.56 1.11
N LYS A 379 21.29 8.54 0.28
CA LYS A 379 22.05 7.32 0.60
C LYS A 379 23.56 7.55 0.42
N MET A 380 24.32 7.20 1.45
CA MET A 380 25.78 7.34 1.56
C MET A 380 26.44 5.96 1.66
N PHE A 381 27.71 5.87 1.26
CA PHE A 381 28.55 4.70 1.50
C PHE A 381 29.28 4.83 2.84
N CYS A 382 29.05 3.89 3.76
CA CYS A 382 29.59 3.95 5.12
C CYS A 382 30.25 2.62 5.53
N TYR A 383 31.55 2.61 5.79
CA TYR A 383 32.24 1.48 6.43
C TYR A 383 32.18 1.63 7.95
N VAL A 384 31.56 0.65 8.61
CA VAL A 384 31.49 0.56 10.08
C VAL A 384 32.68 -0.25 10.57
N PRO A 385 33.58 0.31 11.39
CA PRO A 385 34.80 -0.35 11.81
C PRO A 385 34.54 -1.54 12.72
N LYS A 386 35.49 -2.47 12.73
CA LYS A 386 35.57 -3.60 13.65
C LYS A 386 36.86 -3.46 14.44
N LYS A 387 36.87 -3.81 15.72
CA LYS A 387 38.06 -3.73 16.57
C LYS A 387 39.15 -4.70 16.07
N THR A 388 40.14 -4.16 15.36
CA THR A 388 41.41 -4.84 15.13
C THR A 388 42.12 -5.02 16.49
N TYR A 389 42.81 -6.14 16.69
CA TYR A 389 43.67 -6.30 17.87
C TYR A 389 44.69 -5.15 17.94
N GLY A 390 44.84 -4.54 19.12
CA GLY A 390 45.73 -3.41 19.36
C GLY A 390 45.10 -2.01 19.31
N SER A 391 44.05 -1.76 18.51
CA SER A 391 43.47 -0.40 18.40
C SER A 391 42.45 -0.10 19.51
N GLN A 392 42.60 1.05 20.18
CA GLN A 392 41.55 1.64 21.01
C GLN A 392 40.49 2.30 20.11
N LEU A 393 39.23 1.89 20.25
CA LEU A 393 38.10 2.55 19.58
C LEU A 393 37.65 3.76 20.41
N THR A 394 37.92 4.96 19.88
CA THR A 394 37.69 6.26 20.52
C THR A 394 36.23 6.42 20.96
N TYR A 395 35.29 6.12 20.06
CA TYR A 395 33.87 6.33 20.28
C TYR A 395 33.19 5.16 21.01
N LYS A 396 32.09 5.48 21.68
CA LYS A 396 31.15 4.60 22.39
C LYS A 396 29.78 4.85 21.78
N TYR A 397 29.21 3.84 21.16
CA TYR A 397 27.91 3.91 20.49
C TYR A 397 26.80 3.52 21.44
N VAL A 398 25.73 4.30 21.48
CA VAL A 398 24.42 3.81 21.92
C VAL A 398 23.76 3.18 20.70
N TYR A 399 23.17 2.00 20.87
CA TYR A 399 22.65 1.18 19.78
C TYR A 399 21.28 0.59 20.10
N LEU A 400 20.52 0.34 19.04
CA LEU A 400 19.37 -0.52 18.99
C LEU A 400 19.75 -1.88 18.40
N MET A 401 19.21 -2.97 18.93
CA MET A 401 19.44 -4.31 18.40
C MET A 401 18.13 -5.09 18.34
N HIS A 402 17.90 -5.77 17.21
CA HIS A 402 16.65 -6.46 16.90
C HIS A 402 16.83 -7.97 16.93
N ARG A 403 15.82 -8.68 17.45
CA ARG A 403 15.64 -10.13 17.28
C ARG A 403 14.25 -10.39 16.69
N LYS A 404 14.19 -10.98 15.50
CA LYS A 404 12.94 -11.36 14.83
C LYS A 404 12.17 -12.35 15.73
N GLY A 405 10.90 -12.07 15.98
CA GLY A 405 10.06 -12.85 16.89
C GLY A 405 10.23 -12.53 18.39
N LEU A 406 11.02 -11.52 18.76
CA LEU A 406 11.11 -11.04 20.16
C LEU A 406 11.08 -9.50 20.28
N GLY A 407 11.60 -8.75 19.30
CA GLY A 407 11.56 -7.29 19.28
C GLY A 407 12.93 -6.64 19.47
N TRP A 408 12.97 -5.46 20.11
CA TRP A 408 14.16 -4.60 20.17
C TRP A 408 14.68 -4.33 21.58
N ARG A 409 16.01 -4.24 21.69
CA ARG A 409 16.72 -3.74 22.88
C ARG A 409 17.54 -2.49 22.59
N LEU A 410 17.79 -1.70 23.62
CA LEU A 410 18.79 -0.63 23.63
C LEU A 410 20.12 -1.14 24.22
N GLY A 411 21.24 -0.45 24.02
CA GLY A 411 22.49 -0.76 24.73
C GLY A 411 23.69 0.11 24.37
N THR A 412 24.81 -0.06 25.06
CA THR A 412 26.10 0.58 24.74
C THR A 412 27.21 -0.39 24.31
N THR A 413 28.07 0.06 23.39
CA THR A 413 29.26 -0.67 22.94
C THR A 413 30.33 0.25 22.35
N ASN A 414 31.59 -0.17 22.34
CA ASN A 414 32.63 0.44 21.50
C ASN A 414 32.72 -0.18 20.09
N ASP A 415 32.15 -1.36 19.88
CA ASP A 415 32.11 -2.06 18.59
C ASP A 415 30.72 -2.70 18.38
N LEU A 416 29.99 -2.20 17.39
CA LEU A 416 28.65 -2.69 17.01
C LEU A 416 28.70 -4.13 16.47
N SER A 417 29.72 -4.43 15.65
CA SER A 417 29.92 -5.72 15.02
C SER A 417 30.31 -6.82 16.02
N VAL A 418 31.14 -6.52 17.02
CA VAL A 418 31.47 -7.45 18.12
C VAL A 418 30.27 -7.63 19.04
N ARG A 419 29.58 -6.54 19.43
CA ARG A 419 28.41 -6.62 20.32
C ARG A 419 27.32 -7.52 19.74
N LEU A 420 27.03 -7.41 18.43
CA LEU A 420 26.09 -8.31 17.76
C LEU A 420 26.56 -9.78 17.78
N ARG A 421 27.86 -10.05 17.61
CA ARG A 421 28.39 -11.43 17.71
C ARG A 421 28.34 -12.02 19.14
N LEU A 422 28.24 -11.18 20.16
CA LEU A 422 28.08 -11.60 21.57
C LEU A 422 26.60 -11.85 21.95
N GLU A 423 25.64 -11.36 21.17
CA GLU A 423 24.21 -11.65 21.28
C GLU A 423 23.83 -12.62 20.14
N ARG A 424 24.22 -13.90 20.25
CA ARG A 424 24.09 -14.89 19.15
C ARG A 424 22.66 -15.07 18.64
N THR A 425 21.65 -14.73 19.45
CA THR A 425 20.23 -14.76 19.10
C THR A 425 19.71 -13.52 18.38
N ALA A 426 20.51 -12.46 18.18
CA ALA A 426 20.13 -11.23 17.50
C ALA A 426 20.37 -11.23 15.97
N ASP A 427 19.57 -10.46 15.23
CA ASP A 427 19.58 -10.39 13.76
C ASP A 427 20.36 -9.17 13.24
N ARG A 428 20.15 -7.99 13.82
CA ARG A 428 20.75 -6.72 13.36
C ARG A 428 20.96 -5.73 14.50
N ILE A 429 21.93 -4.83 14.31
CA ILE A 429 22.29 -3.73 15.22
C ILE A 429 22.38 -2.41 14.45
N ILE A 430 21.85 -1.35 15.06
CA ILE A 430 21.82 0.01 14.52
C ILE A 430 22.40 0.94 15.59
N GLY A 431 23.55 1.57 15.32
CA GLY A 431 24.04 2.68 16.15
C GLY A 431 23.15 3.90 15.95
N ILE A 432 22.72 4.53 17.04
CA ILE A 432 21.84 5.72 17.01
C ILE A 432 22.51 7.00 17.50
N ALA A 433 23.60 6.88 18.26
CA ALA A 433 24.46 7.99 18.65
C ALA A 433 25.89 7.49 18.97
N ALA A 434 26.87 8.40 18.95
CA ALA A 434 28.27 8.11 19.25
C ALA A 434 28.88 9.19 20.15
N PHE A 435 29.51 8.77 21.25
CA PHE A 435 30.08 9.63 22.29
C PHE A 435 31.55 9.28 22.53
N THR A 436 32.36 10.21 23.01
CA THR A 436 33.74 9.89 23.45
C THR A 436 33.77 9.33 24.87
N SER A 437 32.84 9.78 25.72
CA SER A 437 32.68 9.34 27.11
C SER A 437 31.80 8.09 27.24
N PHE A 438 32.25 7.13 28.04
CA PHE A 438 31.43 5.96 28.40
C PHE A 438 30.32 6.31 29.39
N LYS A 439 30.55 7.29 30.28
CA LYS A 439 29.51 7.78 31.21
C LYS A 439 28.35 8.45 30.47
N GLU A 440 28.67 9.20 29.42
CA GLU A 440 27.69 9.89 28.56
C GLU A 440 26.87 8.88 27.73
N ALA A 441 27.54 7.89 27.13
CA ALA A 441 26.85 6.82 26.43
C ALA A 441 25.89 6.03 27.35
N LEU A 442 26.30 5.74 28.59
CA LEU A 442 25.42 5.12 29.60
C LEU A 442 24.27 6.05 30.04
N PHE A 443 24.50 7.35 30.14
CA PHE A 443 23.43 8.33 30.43
C PHE A 443 22.36 8.31 29.34
N TYR A 444 22.75 8.33 28.06
CA TYR A 444 21.78 8.24 26.95
C TYR A 444 21.15 6.84 26.82
N GLU A 445 21.84 5.75 27.18
CA GLU A 445 21.23 4.42 27.31
C GLU A 445 20.12 4.43 28.39
N ALA A 446 20.39 4.94 29.59
CA ALA A 446 19.39 5.02 30.66
C ALA A 446 18.23 5.97 30.28
N LEU A 447 18.54 7.17 29.80
CA LEU A 447 17.57 8.19 29.42
C LEU A 447 16.61 7.69 28.34
N TRP A 448 17.12 7.06 27.28
CA TRP A 448 16.26 6.56 26.20
C TRP A 448 15.61 5.22 26.51
N SER A 449 16.21 4.37 27.35
CA SER A 449 15.56 3.16 27.87
C SER A 449 14.30 3.53 28.66
N LEU A 450 14.41 4.51 29.55
CA LEU A 450 13.29 5.01 30.36
C LEU A 450 12.30 5.83 29.53
N LYS A 451 12.73 6.90 28.85
CA LYS A 451 11.86 7.83 28.10
C LYS A 451 11.01 7.13 27.04
N TYR A 452 11.55 6.10 26.39
CA TYR A 452 10.84 5.38 25.32
C TYR A 452 10.38 3.99 25.75
N ALA A 453 10.60 3.52 26.98
CA ALA A 453 10.31 2.15 27.41
C ALA A 453 10.91 1.08 26.48
N ILE A 454 12.25 1.13 26.30
CA ILE A 454 13.01 0.15 25.51
C ILE A 454 13.95 -0.64 26.45
N PRO A 455 13.86 -1.98 26.53
CA PRO A 455 14.62 -2.76 27.49
C PRO A 455 16.13 -2.82 27.15
N THR A 456 16.95 -2.92 28.20
CA THR A 456 18.40 -3.19 28.12
C THR A 456 18.76 -4.65 28.41
N GLY A 457 17.76 -5.53 28.58
CA GLY A 457 17.92 -6.97 28.83
C GLY A 457 18.56 -7.72 27.66
N VAL A 458 19.39 -8.71 27.94
CA VAL A 458 20.18 -9.45 26.92
C VAL A 458 19.34 -10.54 26.24
N PHE A 459 19.54 -10.78 24.95
CA PHE A 459 18.77 -11.79 24.21
C PHE A 459 19.31 -13.21 24.38
N SER A 460 20.48 -13.36 25.01
CA SER A 460 21.15 -14.61 25.32
C SER A 460 21.57 -14.60 26.80
N ALA A 461 21.26 -15.67 27.54
CA ALA A 461 21.68 -15.81 28.93
C ALA A 461 23.21 -15.77 29.07
N ARG A 462 23.69 -15.16 30.15
CA ARG A 462 25.11 -15.12 30.56
C ARG A 462 25.22 -15.45 32.05
N GLN A 463 26.43 -15.79 32.51
CA GLN A 463 26.76 -15.74 33.93
C GLN A 463 26.29 -14.38 34.50
N ASN A 464 25.57 -14.43 35.62
CA ASN A 464 24.95 -13.28 36.31
C ASN A 464 23.79 -12.58 35.56
N THR A 465 23.13 -13.23 34.59
CA THR A 465 21.86 -12.71 34.02
C THR A 465 20.67 -13.22 34.83
N VAL A 466 19.92 -12.30 35.47
CA VAL A 466 18.77 -12.67 36.34
C VAL A 466 17.54 -13.06 35.51
N ILE A 467 17.17 -12.26 34.51
CA ILE A 467 16.00 -12.51 33.67
C ILE A 467 16.43 -13.32 32.43
N THR A 468 16.01 -14.59 32.37
CA THR A 468 16.34 -15.53 31.28
C THR A 468 15.15 -16.45 30.97
N GLY A 469 15.21 -17.16 29.84
CA GLY A 469 14.16 -18.11 29.42
C GLY A 469 12.79 -17.45 29.28
N THR A 470 11.74 -18.13 29.75
CA THR A 470 10.35 -17.67 29.68
C THR A 470 10.11 -16.30 30.33
N TYR A 471 10.87 -15.92 31.37
CA TYR A 471 10.79 -14.59 31.97
C TYR A 471 11.37 -13.49 31.07
N LEU A 472 12.38 -13.82 30.25
CA LEU A 472 12.91 -12.91 29.24
C LEU A 472 11.91 -12.77 28.10
N ASP A 473 11.36 -13.87 27.60
CA ASP A 473 10.36 -13.81 26.52
C ASP A 473 9.12 -13.03 26.99
N ARG A 474 8.64 -13.26 28.22
CA ARG A 474 7.59 -12.44 28.85
C ARG A 474 7.94 -10.96 28.92
N LEU A 475 9.13 -10.58 29.43
CA LEU A 475 9.56 -9.17 29.51
C LEU A 475 9.49 -8.44 28.14
N TYR A 476 9.75 -9.15 27.04
CA TYR A 476 9.66 -8.59 25.70
C TYR A 476 8.25 -8.65 25.08
N CYS A 477 7.37 -9.54 25.54
CA CYS A 477 5.96 -9.54 25.17
C CYS A 477 5.15 -8.44 25.89
N GLU A 478 5.47 -8.14 27.14
CA GLU A 478 4.80 -7.11 27.95
C GLU A 478 5.23 -5.68 27.55
N LEU A 479 6.30 -5.52 26.75
CA LEU A 479 6.83 -4.23 26.30
C LEU A 479 6.67 -4.06 24.78
N ASP A 480 6.01 -2.99 24.32
CA ASP A 480 5.96 -2.67 22.89
C ASP A 480 7.28 -2.05 22.38
N THR A 481 8.29 -2.89 22.28
CA THR A 481 9.63 -2.50 21.83
C THR A 481 9.67 -2.02 20.37
N GLU A 482 8.75 -2.46 19.50
CA GLU A 482 8.65 -2.04 18.10
C GLU A 482 8.14 -0.59 17.98
N THR A 483 7.03 -0.27 18.66
CA THR A 483 6.47 1.11 18.70
C THR A 483 7.45 2.07 19.36
N SER A 484 8.03 1.65 20.49
CA SER A 484 9.00 2.42 21.25
C SER A 484 10.27 2.74 20.46
N VAL A 485 10.80 1.77 19.69
CA VAL A 485 11.94 2.01 18.81
C VAL A 485 11.62 2.92 17.64
N LYS A 486 10.44 2.80 17.01
CA LYS A 486 10.01 3.76 15.97
C LYS A 486 9.93 5.20 16.50
N ARG A 487 9.44 5.40 17.74
CA ARG A 487 9.40 6.73 18.38
C ARG A 487 10.80 7.31 18.55
N LEU A 488 11.72 6.57 19.19
CA LEU A 488 13.12 6.99 19.36
C LEU A 488 13.81 7.25 18.01
N ALA A 489 13.56 6.40 17.01
CA ALA A 489 14.14 6.57 15.67
C ALA A 489 13.58 7.80 14.94
N LYS A 490 12.29 8.11 15.06
CA LYS A 490 11.67 9.34 14.52
C LYS A 490 12.31 10.58 15.12
N ASP A 491 12.44 10.63 16.45
CA ASP A 491 12.99 11.78 17.18
C ASP A 491 14.46 12.05 16.83
N LEU A 492 15.27 11.00 16.65
CA LEU A 492 16.67 11.12 16.22
C LEU A 492 16.82 11.30 14.69
N GLY A 493 15.82 10.89 13.90
CA GLY A 493 15.82 10.86 12.43
C GLY A 493 16.56 9.66 11.83
N ILE A 494 16.59 8.53 12.52
CA ILE A 494 17.27 7.28 12.12
C ILE A 494 16.36 6.40 11.26
N ASP A 495 16.89 5.88 10.16
CA ASP A 495 16.24 4.87 9.31
C ASP A 495 16.45 3.46 9.89
N LEU A 496 15.39 2.87 10.46
CA LEU A 496 15.40 1.52 11.03
C LEU A 496 15.51 0.38 10.00
N SER A 497 15.40 0.67 8.70
CA SER A 497 15.69 -0.32 7.65
C SER A 497 17.20 -0.48 7.40
N SER A 498 18.00 0.55 7.71
CA SER A 498 19.42 0.63 7.34
C SER A 498 20.35 0.32 8.53
N HIS A 499 20.69 -0.95 8.73
CA HIS A 499 21.56 -1.40 9.84
C HIS A 499 23.06 -1.14 9.65
N HIS A 500 23.80 -1.05 10.76
CA HIS A 500 25.26 -0.90 10.78
C HIS A 500 26.00 -2.23 10.80
N ALA A 501 25.38 -3.26 11.37
CA ALA A 501 25.76 -4.65 11.14
C ALA A 501 24.53 -5.55 11.28
N SER A 502 24.57 -6.69 10.58
CA SER A 502 23.60 -7.77 10.75
C SER A 502 24.33 -9.11 10.78
N SER A 503 23.75 -10.06 11.49
CA SER A 503 24.34 -11.35 11.84
C SER A 503 24.73 -12.15 10.60
N GLY A 504 25.71 -13.04 10.74
CA GLY A 504 26.06 -13.96 9.66
C GLY A 504 24.92 -14.94 9.36
N ALA A 505 24.98 -15.60 8.20
CA ALA A 505 24.18 -16.80 7.98
C ALA A 505 24.56 -17.85 9.04
N ILE A 506 23.56 -18.38 9.75
CA ILE A 506 23.72 -19.33 10.85
C ILE A 506 22.62 -20.37 10.73
N ILE A 507 23.02 -21.63 10.83
CA ILE A 507 22.14 -22.81 10.83
C ILE A 507 22.64 -23.69 11.98
N ARG A 508 22.05 -23.51 13.17
CA ARG A 508 22.34 -24.31 14.38
C ARG A 508 21.07 -24.42 15.22
N GLY A 509 20.58 -25.65 15.39
CA GLY A 509 19.25 -25.88 15.94
C GLY A 509 18.18 -25.17 15.12
N GLU A 510 17.17 -24.64 15.79
CA GLU A 510 15.98 -24.02 15.17
C GLU A 510 16.26 -22.63 14.56
N ASN A 511 17.35 -21.97 14.95
CA ASN A 511 17.70 -20.63 14.47
C ASN A 511 18.20 -20.67 13.02
N LYS A 512 17.35 -20.25 12.09
CA LYS A 512 17.62 -20.12 10.65
C LYS A 512 17.93 -18.66 10.31
N ARG A 513 19.17 -18.37 9.88
CA ARG A 513 19.56 -17.06 9.31
C ARG A 513 20.17 -17.20 7.94
N ILE A 514 19.67 -16.42 7.00
CA ILE A 514 20.11 -16.36 5.61
C ILE A 514 20.48 -14.91 5.32
N LYS A 515 21.53 -14.70 4.53
CA LYS A 515 22.08 -13.36 4.28
C LYS A 515 22.50 -13.17 2.83
N LEU A 516 22.01 -12.09 2.25
CA LEU A 516 22.15 -11.76 0.83
C LEU A 516 22.99 -10.49 0.66
N TYR A 517 23.94 -10.51 -0.27
CA TYR A 517 24.90 -9.42 -0.49
C TYR A 517 24.75 -8.86 -1.91
N LEU A 518 24.32 -7.60 -2.05
CA LEU A 518 24.41 -6.88 -3.32
C LEU A 518 25.63 -5.95 -3.28
N THR A 519 26.71 -6.35 -3.92
CA THR A 519 27.98 -5.60 -3.98
C THR A 519 28.05 -4.79 -5.27
N MET A 520 27.98 -3.47 -5.17
CA MET A 520 28.18 -2.55 -6.29
C MET A 520 29.65 -2.55 -6.74
N CYS A 521 29.90 -2.39 -8.04
CA CYS A 521 31.23 -2.30 -8.66
C CYS A 521 32.22 -3.40 -8.21
N ALA A 522 31.73 -4.62 -8.03
CA ALA A 522 32.46 -5.80 -7.58
C ALA A 522 33.45 -6.32 -8.63
N ARG A 523 34.75 -6.36 -8.28
CA ARG A 523 35.83 -6.70 -9.23
C ARG A 523 36.69 -7.86 -8.74
N ARG A 524 36.81 -8.93 -9.56
CA ARG A 524 37.54 -10.15 -9.18
C ARG A 524 39.07 -10.02 -9.33
N TYR A 525 39.54 -9.33 -10.37
CA TYR A 525 40.96 -9.27 -10.71
C TYR A 525 41.78 -8.36 -9.78
N LYS A 526 43.01 -8.77 -9.47
CA LYS A 526 44.05 -7.88 -8.91
C LYS A 526 44.65 -7.09 -10.07
N SER A 527 44.27 -5.82 -10.26
CA SER A 527 45.02 -4.92 -11.15
C SER A 527 46.46 -4.82 -10.63
N LYS A 528 47.45 -4.97 -11.52
CA LYS A 528 48.86 -4.73 -11.14
C LYS A 528 48.99 -3.26 -10.70
N TRP A 529 49.65 -3.05 -9.57
CA TRP A 529 49.61 -1.81 -8.81
C TRP A 529 50.23 -0.61 -9.57
N ASN A 530 49.52 0.52 -9.63
CA ASN A 530 49.99 1.80 -9.06
C ASN A 530 49.09 3.01 -9.40
N GLN A 531 48.30 2.96 -10.48
CA GLN A 531 47.45 4.09 -10.87
C GLN A 531 46.05 3.98 -10.26
N GLY A 532 45.67 4.96 -9.44
CA GLY A 532 44.35 5.00 -8.76
C GLY A 532 43.18 5.31 -9.70
N PHE A 533 43.46 5.81 -10.90
CA PHE A 533 42.46 6.10 -11.93
C PHE A 533 42.49 5.04 -13.03
N LEU A 534 41.32 4.71 -13.59
CA LEU A 534 41.14 3.76 -14.69
C LEU A 534 40.37 4.44 -15.82
N GLN A 535 40.91 4.36 -17.04
CA GLN A 535 40.40 5.12 -18.19
C GLN A 535 39.07 4.58 -18.75
N ASN A 536 38.89 3.25 -18.76
CA ASN A 536 37.61 2.62 -19.10
C ASN A 536 37.50 1.20 -18.48
N PRO A 537 37.25 1.06 -17.17
CA PRO A 537 37.13 -0.24 -16.53
C PRO A 537 35.80 -0.92 -16.88
N LEU A 538 35.82 -2.26 -17.04
CA LEU A 538 34.59 -3.04 -16.97
C LEU A 538 34.02 -2.95 -15.56
N VAL A 539 32.86 -2.30 -15.44
CA VAL A 539 32.08 -2.19 -14.21
C VAL A 539 31.04 -3.30 -14.20
N SER A 540 30.97 -4.04 -13.09
CA SER A 540 29.96 -5.05 -12.84
C SER A 540 29.61 -5.06 -11.37
N HIS A 541 28.35 -5.35 -11.07
CA HIS A 541 27.79 -5.51 -9.74
C HIS A 541 27.60 -7.01 -9.46
N GLN A 542 27.57 -7.41 -8.19
CA GLN A 542 27.52 -8.82 -7.79
C GLN A 542 26.47 -9.07 -6.72
N LEU A 543 25.51 -9.93 -7.02
CA LEU A 543 24.62 -10.54 -6.04
C LEU A 543 25.26 -11.85 -5.54
N LYS A 544 25.36 -12.05 -4.23
CA LYS A 544 25.95 -13.26 -3.62
C LYS A 544 25.15 -13.68 -2.38
N MET A 545 24.89 -14.99 -2.25
CA MET A 545 24.34 -15.61 -1.04
C MET A 545 25.16 -16.85 -0.69
N GLU A 546 25.22 -17.22 0.60
CA GLU A 546 25.88 -18.45 1.08
C GLU A 546 24.99 -19.12 2.13
N THR A 547 24.74 -20.42 1.97
CA THR A 547 23.84 -21.20 2.84
C THR A 547 24.23 -22.67 2.86
N SER A 548 23.97 -23.38 3.96
CA SER A 548 23.93 -24.85 4.02
C SER A 548 22.55 -25.37 4.46
N ASN A 549 21.52 -24.52 4.39
CA ASN A 549 20.17 -24.88 4.83
C ASN A 549 19.44 -25.57 3.68
N ILE A 550 19.20 -26.87 3.80
CA ILE A 550 18.60 -27.69 2.73
C ILE A 550 17.25 -27.12 2.25
N PRO A 551 16.27 -26.74 3.11
CA PRO A 551 15.06 -26.05 2.66
C PRO A 551 15.29 -24.80 1.80
N VAL A 552 16.31 -23.99 2.09
CA VAL A 552 16.65 -22.78 1.33
C VAL A 552 17.38 -23.10 0.04
N ILE A 553 18.22 -24.15 0.05
CA ILE A 553 18.87 -24.67 -1.16
C ILE A 553 17.79 -25.16 -2.11
N ASN A 554 16.87 -26.00 -1.62
CA ASN A 554 15.76 -26.54 -2.40
C ASN A 554 14.87 -25.41 -2.93
N ALA A 555 14.38 -24.50 -2.07
CA ALA A 555 13.50 -23.41 -2.48
C ALA A 555 14.12 -22.41 -3.49
N LEU A 556 15.46 -22.34 -3.56
CA LEU A 556 16.16 -21.53 -4.57
C LEU A 556 16.43 -22.31 -5.87
N THR A 557 16.80 -23.58 -5.78
CA THR A 557 16.93 -24.45 -6.97
C THR A 557 15.57 -24.64 -7.67
N GLN A 558 14.50 -24.83 -6.89
CA GLN A 558 13.09 -24.89 -7.35
C GLN A 558 12.52 -23.53 -7.80
N ALA A 559 13.35 -22.48 -7.85
CA ALA A 559 13.01 -21.13 -8.29
C ALA A 559 14.09 -20.54 -9.24
N GLY A 560 14.82 -21.41 -9.96
CA GLY A 560 15.74 -21.04 -11.03
C GLY A 560 17.14 -20.60 -10.61
N TYR A 561 17.41 -20.51 -9.30
CA TYR A 561 18.66 -19.97 -8.80
C TYR A 561 19.75 -21.04 -8.67
N ARG A 562 20.47 -21.28 -9.79
CA ARG A 562 21.64 -22.17 -9.83
C ARG A 562 22.67 -21.82 -8.74
N LEU A 563 22.69 -22.66 -7.70
CA LEU A 563 23.68 -22.66 -6.64
C LEU A 563 24.95 -23.41 -7.08
N VAL A 564 26.09 -23.05 -6.49
CA VAL A 564 27.37 -23.75 -6.68
C VAL A 564 27.84 -24.30 -5.35
N GLU A 565 28.22 -25.57 -5.31
CA GLU A 565 28.81 -26.19 -4.12
C GLU A 565 30.18 -25.58 -3.80
N GLY A 566 30.42 -25.32 -2.52
CA GLY A 566 31.70 -24.90 -1.96
C GLY A 566 31.99 -25.69 -0.69
N GLU A 567 33.22 -25.57 -0.16
CA GLU A 567 33.82 -26.48 0.85
C GLU A 567 32.90 -26.96 1.98
N LYS A 568 31.97 -26.12 2.47
CA LYS A 568 31.01 -26.44 3.54
C LYS A 568 29.62 -25.80 3.36
N THR A 569 29.35 -25.16 2.22
CA THR A 569 28.13 -24.38 1.94
C THR A 569 27.88 -24.27 0.44
N TRP A 570 26.60 -24.17 0.06
CA TRP A 570 26.16 -23.79 -1.27
C TRP A 570 26.17 -22.27 -1.43
N VAL A 571 26.55 -21.81 -2.62
CA VAL A 571 26.84 -20.41 -2.93
C VAL A 571 26.06 -19.96 -4.17
N TYR A 572 25.13 -19.02 -3.99
CA TYR A 572 24.54 -18.31 -5.13
C TYR A 572 25.45 -17.14 -5.50
N ARG A 573 25.69 -16.92 -6.80
CA ARG A 573 26.52 -15.79 -7.28
C ARG A 573 26.19 -15.38 -8.71
N LYS A 574 25.47 -14.27 -8.87
CA LYS A 574 25.20 -13.64 -10.16
C LYS A 574 26.01 -12.34 -10.28
N GLN A 575 26.52 -12.06 -11.47
CA GLN A 575 27.19 -10.79 -11.79
C GLN A 575 26.57 -10.21 -13.06
N SER A 576 26.38 -8.90 -13.06
CA SER A 576 25.74 -8.16 -14.15
C SER A 576 26.37 -6.77 -14.26
N SER A 577 26.24 -6.11 -15.42
CA SER A 577 26.43 -4.65 -15.55
C SER A 577 25.14 -3.90 -15.22
N ASP A 578 23.97 -4.51 -15.43
CA ASP A 578 22.67 -4.01 -14.96
C ASP A 578 22.50 -4.27 -13.46
N LEU A 579 22.44 -3.18 -12.68
CA LEU A 579 22.18 -3.21 -11.24
C LEU A 579 20.69 -3.46 -10.92
N LEU A 580 19.77 -3.08 -11.81
CA LEU A 580 18.32 -3.31 -11.65
C LEU A 580 17.98 -4.80 -11.79
N ALA A 581 18.64 -5.54 -12.69
CA ALA A 581 18.50 -7.00 -12.77
C ALA A 581 18.80 -7.67 -11.42
N LEU A 582 19.92 -7.30 -10.81
CA LEU A 582 20.32 -7.82 -9.51
C LEU A 582 19.42 -7.33 -8.37
N GLY A 583 18.74 -6.18 -8.52
CA GLY A 583 17.70 -5.71 -7.62
C GLY A 583 16.43 -6.58 -7.69
N ASN A 584 15.97 -6.92 -8.90
CA ASN A 584 14.82 -7.80 -9.11
C ASN A 584 15.10 -9.23 -8.59
N ASP A 585 16.28 -9.79 -8.90
CA ASP A 585 16.74 -11.07 -8.34
C ASP A 585 16.81 -11.02 -6.81
N LEU A 586 17.28 -9.91 -6.25
CA LEU A 586 17.43 -9.73 -4.80
C LEU A 586 16.07 -9.70 -4.10
N LYS A 587 15.05 -9.04 -4.65
CA LYS A 587 13.71 -9.04 -4.06
C LYS A 587 13.07 -10.43 -4.11
N ARG A 588 13.14 -11.14 -5.26
CA ARG A 588 12.68 -12.55 -5.36
C ARG A 588 13.36 -13.45 -4.32
N ILE A 589 14.68 -13.32 -4.12
CA ILE A 589 15.40 -14.13 -3.12
C ILE A 589 15.05 -13.71 -1.69
N GLU A 590 14.81 -12.42 -1.41
CA GLU A 590 14.28 -11.97 -0.11
C GLU A 590 12.90 -12.59 0.16
N ASP A 591 11.97 -12.51 -0.79
CA ASP A 591 10.61 -13.04 -0.67
C ASP A 591 10.61 -14.57 -0.43
N LEU A 592 11.44 -15.33 -1.17
CA LEU A 592 11.56 -16.78 -1.06
C LEU A 592 12.23 -17.28 0.23
N THR A 593 13.04 -16.45 0.90
CA THR A 593 13.96 -16.92 1.96
C THR A 593 13.86 -16.15 3.28
N GLY A 594 13.28 -14.95 3.28
CA GLY A 594 13.31 -14.01 4.41
C GLY A 594 14.72 -13.56 4.79
N ALA A 595 15.67 -13.57 3.84
CA ALA A 595 17.07 -13.24 4.07
C ALA A 595 17.29 -11.76 4.44
N VAL A 596 18.24 -11.50 5.34
CA VAL A 596 18.67 -10.12 5.64
C VAL A 596 19.58 -9.63 4.52
N ILE A 597 19.26 -8.49 3.93
CA ILE A 597 20.05 -7.87 2.85
C ILE A 597 21.17 -6.99 3.41
N ASP A 598 22.36 -7.12 2.83
CA ASP A 598 23.49 -6.18 2.96
C ASP A 598 23.79 -5.56 1.58
N TYR A 599 23.31 -4.33 1.34
CA TYR A 599 23.77 -3.49 0.23
C TYR A 599 25.20 -3.03 0.52
N ARG A 600 26.13 -3.29 -0.40
CA ARG A 600 27.58 -3.16 -0.16
C ARG A 600 28.33 -2.50 -1.31
N PHE A 601 29.46 -1.89 -0.98
CA PHE A 601 30.45 -1.43 -1.95
C PHE A 601 31.87 -1.62 -1.40
N GLU A 602 32.73 -2.34 -2.14
CA GLU A 602 34.17 -2.38 -1.89
C GLU A 602 34.83 -1.12 -2.47
N ALA A 603 34.53 0.04 -1.91
CA ALA A 603 34.89 1.34 -2.51
C ALA A 603 36.41 1.61 -2.49
N ALA A 604 37.04 1.43 -1.33
CA ALA A 604 38.40 1.89 -1.06
C ALA A 604 39.50 0.82 -1.26
N SER A 605 40.76 1.28 -1.29
CA SER A 605 41.95 0.43 -1.30
C SER A 605 42.16 -0.23 0.07
N PRO A 606 42.58 -1.52 0.13
CA PRO A 606 42.72 -2.26 1.38
C PRO A 606 43.97 -1.86 2.17
N HIS A 607 43.91 -0.70 2.84
CA HIS A 607 44.64 -0.50 4.10
C HIS A 607 43.95 -1.25 5.26
N ILE A 608 42.66 -1.59 5.08
CA ILE A 608 41.90 -2.54 5.89
C ILE A 608 41.41 -3.65 4.96
N VAL A 609 41.86 -4.89 5.15
CA VAL A 609 41.55 -6.01 4.26
C VAL A 609 40.08 -6.42 4.39
N GLY A 610 39.35 -6.49 3.27
CA GLY A 610 37.96 -6.95 3.22
C GLY A 610 36.91 -5.97 3.77
N ALA A 611 37.25 -4.68 3.87
CA ALA A 611 36.33 -3.64 4.34
C ALA A 611 35.35 -3.17 3.23
N TYR A 612 34.11 -3.63 3.30
CA TYR A 612 32.98 -3.14 2.49
C TYR A 612 32.28 -1.98 3.21
N SER A 613 32.03 -0.88 2.51
CA SER A 613 30.97 0.06 2.93
C SER A 613 29.60 -0.60 2.78
N LEU A 614 28.68 -0.27 3.68
CA LEU A 614 27.25 -0.47 3.51
C LEU A 614 26.62 0.76 2.84
N VAL A 615 25.44 0.60 2.23
CA VAL A 615 24.61 1.72 1.75
C VAL A 615 23.56 2.05 2.80
N MET A 616 23.54 3.28 3.32
CA MET A 616 22.62 3.75 4.37
C MET A 616 22.37 5.26 4.22
N PRO A 617 21.27 5.84 4.73
CA PRO A 617 21.02 7.27 4.57
C PRO A 617 21.99 8.09 5.43
N SER A 618 22.21 9.35 5.04
CA SER A 618 23.18 10.23 5.71
C SER A 618 22.89 10.44 7.20
N SER A 619 21.62 10.36 7.64
CA SER A 619 21.26 10.43 9.06
C SER A 619 21.69 9.21 9.89
N ASN A 620 22.00 8.07 9.27
CA ASN A 620 22.53 6.89 9.96
C ASN A 620 24.07 6.93 10.06
N LEU A 621 24.76 7.94 9.54
CA LEU A 621 26.22 8.06 9.71
C LEU A 621 26.55 8.66 11.08
N LEU A 622 27.59 8.13 11.74
CA LEU A 622 28.00 8.54 13.08
C LEU A 622 29.52 8.79 13.14
N PRO A 623 29.99 9.70 14.02
CA PRO A 623 31.40 9.81 14.38
C PRO A 623 32.02 8.45 14.73
N GLY A 624 33.22 8.21 14.21
CA GLY A 624 33.93 6.94 14.35
C GLY A 624 33.70 5.95 13.21
N HIS A 625 32.64 6.08 12.41
CA HIS A 625 32.50 5.36 11.13
C HIS A 625 33.46 5.94 10.07
N TYR A 626 33.50 5.35 8.88
CA TYR A 626 34.36 5.79 7.78
C TYR A 626 33.57 5.98 6.48
N VAL A 627 33.88 7.03 5.72
CA VAL A 627 33.37 7.24 4.35
C VAL A 627 34.49 7.04 3.32
N PRO A 628 34.17 6.56 2.11
CA PRO A 628 35.12 6.55 1.00
C PRO A 628 35.38 7.97 0.49
N VAL A 629 36.64 8.41 0.52
CA VAL A 629 37.10 9.71 0.00
C VAL A 629 38.15 9.52 -1.10
N VAL A 630 38.27 10.50 -1.99
CA VAL A 630 39.21 10.46 -3.13
C VAL A 630 40.39 11.40 -2.88
N THR A 631 41.56 10.79 -2.74
CA THR A 631 42.86 11.49 -2.63
C THR A 631 43.32 12.09 -3.96
N ASP A 632 44.27 13.03 -3.92
CA ASP A 632 44.81 13.75 -5.10
C ASP A 632 45.34 12.81 -6.20
N LYS A 633 45.83 11.62 -5.80
CA LYS A 633 46.26 10.55 -6.72
C LYS A 633 45.09 9.80 -7.36
N LYS A 634 43.88 10.40 -7.37
CA LYS A 634 42.58 9.87 -7.80
C LYS A 634 42.26 8.48 -7.22
N LYS A 635 42.77 8.19 -6.03
CA LYS A 635 42.65 6.89 -5.35
C LYS A 635 41.64 6.99 -4.21
N VAL A 636 40.69 6.05 -4.16
CA VAL A 636 39.69 5.96 -3.09
C VAL A 636 40.29 5.30 -1.85
N VAL A 637 40.17 5.98 -0.70
CA VAL A 637 40.58 5.51 0.63
C VAL A 637 39.40 5.64 1.60
N TYR A 638 39.40 4.92 2.72
CA TYR A 638 38.44 5.18 3.80
C TYR A 638 39.03 6.21 4.75
N ASP A 639 38.29 7.30 5.00
CA ASP A 639 38.63 8.31 5.98
C ASP A 639 37.57 8.38 7.09
N GLN A 640 38.00 8.67 8.31
CA GLN A 640 37.18 8.54 9.51
C GLN A 640 36.27 9.75 9.67
N ILE A 641 34.97 9.54 9.88
CA ILE A 641 34.04 10.59 10.32
C ILE A 641 34.44 11.03 11.74
N VAL A 642 34.65 12.32 11.93
CA VAL A 642 34.94 12.93 13.26
C VAL A 642 33.78 13.74 13.80
N ASP A 643 32.96 14.31 12.92
CA ASP A 643 31.77 15.12 13.22
C ASP A 643 30.63 14.78 12.24
N VAL A 644 29.40 14.76 12.78
CA VAL A 644 28.15 14.68 12.02
C VAL A 644 27.18 15.69 12.62
N THR A 645 27.04 16.83 11.95
CA THR A 645 26.12 17.90 12.34
C THR A 645 24.90 17.90 11.42
N SER A 646 23.75 18.38 11.90
CA SER A 646 22.57 18.52 11.04
C SER A 646 21.84 19.83 11.27
N THR A 647 21.47 20.50 10.18
CA THR A 647 20.74 21.77 10.16
C THR A 647 19.48 21.64 9.30
N VAL A 648 18.45 22.43 9.58
CA VAL A 648 17.29 22.56 8.70
C VAL A 648 17.40 23.89 7.96
N SER A 649 17.39 23.85 6.64
CA SER A 649 17.41 25.05 5.81
C SER A 649 16.67 24.83 4.49
N LYS A 650 16.28 25.94 3.83
CA LYS A 650 15.75 25.95 2.46
C LYS A 650 16.92 26.19 1.50
N SER A 651 17.13 25.27 0.57
CA SER A 651 18.17 25.44 -0.46
C SER A 651 17.75 24.80 -1.79
N ASP A 652 18.42 25.20 -2.86
CA ASP A 652 18.44 24.45 -4.11
C ASP A 652 19.16 23.13 -3.90
N VAL A 653 18.71 22.08 -4.57
CA VAL A 653 19.18 20.72 -4.37
C VAL A 653 19.12 19.89 -5.65
N TYR A 654 20.08 18.98 -5.85
CA TYR A 654 20.41 18.29 -7.10
C TYR A 654 20.59 16.78 -6.90
N ASP A 655 20.63 16.01 -7.96
CA ASP A 655 21.19 14.65 -7.95
C ASP A 655 21.68 14.29 -9.36
N LEU A 656 22.59 13.34 -9.48
CA LEU A 656 23.19 12.93 -10.75
C LEU A 656 22.94 11.45 -11.00
N GLU A 657 22.18 11.13 -12.05
CA GLU A 657 22.11 9.75 -12.55
C GLU A 657 23.38 9.45 -13.33
N VAL A 658 24.18 8.48 -12.87
CA VAL A 658 25.55 8.23 -13.38
C VAL A 658 25.70 6.82 -13.91
N GLU A 659 26.09 6.75 -15.19
CA GLU A 659 26.16 5.55 -16.01
C GLU A 659 27.14 4.49 -15.46
N ARG A 660 26.72 3.22 -15.47
CA ARG A 660 27.46 2.00 -15.04
C ARG A 660 27.81 1.93 -13.56
N THR A 661 28.34 2.99 -12.97
CA THR A 661 28.91 2.99 -11.61
C THR A 661 27.88 3.29 -10.52
N HIS A 662 26.79 3.99 -10.84
CA HIS A 662 25.72 4.35 -9.89
C HIS A 662 26.24 5.07 -8.63
N ASN A 663 27.33 5.83 -8.80
CA ASN A 663 27.97 6.64 -7.76
C ASN A 663 28.80 7.76 -8.40
N PHE A 664 29.08 8.82 -7.65
CA PHE A 664 29.95 9.92 -8.07
C PHE A 664 30.69 10.53 -6.87
N VAL A 665 31.64 11.43 -7.14
CA VAL A 665 32.43 12.12 -6.11
C VAL A 665 31.88 13.53 -5.86
N ALA A 666 31.41 13.76 -4.64
CA ALA A 666 30.82 15.01 -4.14
C ALA A 666 31.64 15.51 -2.94
N ASP A 667 32.20 16.71 -3.05
CA ASP A 667 33.10 17.33 -2.07
C ASP A 667 34.28 16.43 -1.65
N GLY A 668 34.74 15.60 -2.59
CA GLY A 668 35.80 14.60 -2.40
C GLY A 668 35.35 13.27 -1.79
N VAL A 669 34.10 13.16 -1.33
CA VAL A 669 33.49 11.93 -0.78
C VAL A 669 32.73 11.19 -1.89
N VAL A 670 32.74 9.86 -1.90
CA VAL A 670 31.94 9.08 -2.86
C VAL A 670 30.50 8.92 -2.34
N VAL A 671 29.52 9.30 -3.16
CA VAL A 671 28.07 9.30 -2.86
C VAL A 671 27.29 8.47 -3.89
N HIS A 672 26.08 8.04 -3.51
CA HIS A 672 25.20 7.14 -4.30
C HIS A 672 24.11 7.98 -5.00
N ASN A 673 23.70 7.63 -6.22
CA ASN A 673 22.59 8.33 -6.89
C ASN A 673 21.21 7.78 -6.48
N SER A 674 20.11 8.48 -6.78
CA SER A 674 18.75 7.95 -6.60
C SER A 674 18.46 6.79 -7.57
N ILE A 675 17.91 5.68 -7.07
CA ILE A 675 17.59 4.46 -7.86
C ILE A 675 16.25 3.82 -7.42
N TYR A 676 15.16 4.59 -7.35
CA TYR A 676 13.88 4.14 -6.75
C TYR A 676 12.76 3.76 -7.76
N ARG A 677 13.07 3.17 -8.93
CA ARG A 677 12.07 2.64 -9.92
C ARG A 677 11.18 1.47 -9.40
N TRP A 678 11.24 1.11 -8.11
CA TRP A 678 10.73 -0.16 -7.56
C TRP A 678 9.71 -0.02 -6.42
N ARG A 679 9.11 1.17 -6.21
CA ARG A 679 8.05 1.37 -5.20
C ARG A 679 7.07 2.55 -5.39
N GLY A 680 6.90 3.10 -6.60
CA GLY A 680 6.00 4.25 -6.83
C GLY A 680 5.29 4.24 -8.19
N ALA A 681 3.95 4.20 -8.16
CA ALA A 681 3.10 4.23 -9.36
C ALA A 681 2.81 5.66 -9.86
N ALA A 682 2.61 6.61 -8.93
CA ALA A 682 2.34 8.02 -9.21
C ALA A 682 3.32 8.61 -10.24
N VAL A 683 4.63 8.39 -10.04
CA VAL A 683 5.71 8.81 -10.95
C VAL A 683 5.43 8.39 -12.38
N TYR A 684 5.07 7.13 -12.53
CA TYR A 684 5.16 6.45 -13.80
C TYR A 684 4.10 6.97 -14.75
N ASN A 685 2.85 7.05 -14.28
CA ASN A 685 1.73 7.53 -15.10
C ASN A 685 1.94 8.97 -15.58
N VAL A 686 2.50 9.84 -14.72
CA VAL A 686 2.82 11.25 -15.05
C VAL A 686 3.92 11.36 -16.09
N LEU A 687 5.01 10.63 -15.88
CA LEU A 687 6.15 10.65 -16.79
C LEU A 687 5.82 9.93 -18.11
N ASP A 688 4.89 8.98 -18.12
CA ASP A 688 4.47 8.27 -19.33
C ASP A 688 3.38 9.00 -20.12
N PHE A 689 2.42 9.65 -19.46
CA PHE A 689 1.51 10.62 -20.09
C PHE A 689 2.30 11.69 -20.85
N LYS A 690 3.42 12.15 -20.28
CA LYS A 690 4.34 13.09 -20.95
C LYS A 690 5.08 12.47 -22.16
N LYS A 691 5.36 11.16 -22.18
CA LYS A 691 5.96 10.48 -23.35
C LYS A 691 4.94 10.26 -24.46
N HIS A 692 3.70 9.94 -24.11
CA HIS A 692 2.61 9.74 -25.07
C HIS A 692 2.12 11.07 -25.67
N PHE A 693 2.17 12.15 -24.88
CA PHE A 693 1.74 13.49 -25.28
C PHE A 693 2.87 14.52 -25.09
N ASP A 694 3.85 14.53 -26.01
CA ASP A 694 4.99 15.46 -25.99
C ASP A 694 4.57 16.96 -25.94
N ASN A 695 3.39 17.29 -26.45
CA ASN A 695 2.82 18.65 -26.44
C ASN A 695 2.02 19.00 -25.16
N ALA A 696 1.93 18.09 -24.18
CA ALA A 696 1.05 18.27 -23.02
C ALA A 696 1.40 19.52 -22.18
N LYS A 697 0.37 20.31 -21.87
CA LYS A 697 0.50 21.49 -21.01
C LYS A 697 0.44 21.13 -19.53
N PHE A 698 1.28 21.77 -18.73
CA PHE A 698 1.30 21.65 -17.28
C PHE A 698 0.71 22.92 -16.65
N ILE A 699 -0.25 22.77 -15.72
CA ILE A 699 -0.84 23.85 -14.91
C ILE A 699 -0.88 23.37 -13.45
N THR A 700 -0.73 24.27 -12.48
CA THR A 700 -0.67 23.88 -11.06
C THR A 700 -1.60 24.72 -10.18
N LEU A 701 -2.42 24.03 -9.37
CA LEU A 701 -3.40 24.62 -8.47
C LEU A 701 -2.87 24.58 -7.02
N ILE A 702 -2.75 25.76 -6.40
CA ILE A 702 -2.17 25.96 -5.06
C ILE A 702 -3.09 26.72 -4.09
N GLU A 703 -4.14 27.37 -4.57
CA GLU A 703 -5.09 28.08 -3.71
C GLU A 703 -6.12 27.08 -3.18
N ASN A 704 -6.24 26.96 -1.86
CA ASN A 704 -7.16 26.05 -1.17
C ASN A 704 -8.33 26.83 -0.56
N TYR A 705 -9.53 26.28 -0.69
CA TYR A 705 -10.78 26.91 -0.25
C TYR A 705 -11.49 26.13 0.87
N ARG A 706 -10.94 24.99 1.30
CA ARG A 706 -11.56 24.02 2.23
C ARG A 706 -11.02 24.10 3.66
N SER A 707 -9.79 24.53 3.87
CA SER A 707 -9.13 24.41 5.18
C SER A 707 -8.34 25.66 5.55
N SER A 708 -8.28 25.95 6.86
CA SER A 708 -7.51 27.09 7.37
C SER A 708 -6.00 26.88 7.14
N GLN A 709 -5.24 27.97 7.07
CA GLN A 709 -3.80 27.91 6.79
C GLN A 709 -3.04 27.03 7.81
N LYS A 710 -3.48 26.98 9.07
CA LYS A 710 -2.89 26.15 10.14
C LYS A 710 -3.01 24.65 9.85
N ILE A 711 -4.19 24.21 9.39
CA ILE A 711 -4.44 22.82 8.96
C ILE A 711 -3.64 22.51 7.70
N LEU A 712 -3.58 23.44 6.74
CA LEU A 712 -2.80 23.28 5.52
C LEU A 712 -1.30 23.17 5.77
N ASP A 713 -0.73 24.02 6.63
CA ASP A 713 0.69 23.95 6.97
C ASP A 713 1.05 22.70 7.77
N ALA A 714 0.17 22.23 8.66
CA ALA A 714 0.36 20.95 9.35
C ALA A 714 0.28 19.75 8.39
N SER A 715 -0.70 19.73 7.47
CA SER A 715 -0.82 18.70 6.43
C SER A 715 0.34 18.74 5.43
N TYR A 716 0.81 19.93 5.08
CA TYR A 716 1.95 20.14 4.19
C TYR A 716 3.26 19.67 4.84
N ALA A 717 3.47 19.97 6.13
CA ALA A 717 4.59 19.43 6.91
C ALA A 717 4.54 17.89 7.01
N LEU A 718 3.35 17.31 7.19
CA LEU A 718 3.17 15.86 7.25
C LEU A 718 3.50 15.17 5.92
N ILE A 719 2.94 15.66 4.79
CA ILE A 719 3.18 15.08 3.46
C ILE A 719 4.60 15.37 2.91
N GLN A 720 5.29 16.35 3.49
CA GLN A 720 6.73 16.58 3.28
C GLN A 720 7.64 15.51 3.90
N HIS A 721 7.10 14.50 4.59
CA HIS A 721 7.88 13.32 5.00
C HIS A 721 8.02 12.26 3.88
N ASN A 722 7.16 12.25 2.87
CA ASN A 722 7.09 11.19 1.86
C ASN A 722 8.19 11.28 0.79
N ASN A 723 9.38 11.78 1.10
CA ASN A 723 10.42 12.12 0.11
C ASN A 723 11.33 10.91 -0.23
N PRO A 724 10.82 9.90 -0.94
CA PRO A 724 11.20 9.80 -2.36
C PRO A 724 10.13 10.35 -3.34
N ASP A 725 8.94 10.73 -2.86
CA ASP A 725 7.65 10.47 -3.54
C ASP A 725 6.45 11.49 -3.27
N ARG A 726 6.56 12.84 -3.51
CA ARG A 726 5.43 13.82 -3.78
C ARG A 726 5.83 15.01 -4.75
N LEU A 727 5.08 15.48 -5.80
CA LEU A 727 5.55 15.80 -7.23
C LEU A 727 6.00 17.20 -7.56
N GLU A 728 5.48 18.17 -6.82
CA GLU A 728 6.09 19.50 -6.64
C GLU A 728 7.59 19.56 -7.08
N PRO A 729 8.49 18.75 -6.52
CA PRO A 729 9.78 18.37 -7.13
C PRO A 729 9.93 17.71 -8.53
N GLN A 730 9.48 16.46 -8.80
CA GLN A 730 9.90 15.70 -9.99
C GLN A 730 9.38 16.36 -11.28
N ALA A 731 8.23 17.07 -11.22
CA ALA A 731 7.77 17.98 -12.29
C ALA A 731 8.32 19.42 -12.16
N LYS A 732 8.90 19.80 -11.01
CA LYS A 732 9.44 21.13 -10.69
C LYS A 732 8.39 22.25 -10.69
N ILE A 733 7.29 21.99 -10.02
CA ILE A 733 6.11 22.84 -9.80
C ILE A 733 5.98 23.16 -8.29
N ASP A 734 5.28 24.22 -7.91
CA ASP A 734 4.96 24.47 -6.50
C ASP A 734 3.59 23.84 -6.17
N LYS A 735 3.48 23.06 -5.09
CA LYS A 735 2.19 22.54 -4.58
C LYS A 735 1.89 23.02 -3.15
N LYS A 736 2.63 23.98 -2.58
CA LYS A 736 2.30 24.50 -1.25
C LYS A 736 0.93 25.16 -1.28
N LEU A 737 0.04 24.67 -0.42
CA LEU A 737 -1.31 25.19 -0.31
C LEU A 737 -1.39 26.51 0.46
N VAL A 738 -2.14 27.45 -0.10
CA VAL A 738 -2.44 28.77 0.47
C VAL A 738 -3.96 28.88 0.66
N SER A 739 -4.41 29.07 1.89
CA SER A 739 -5.83 29.19 2.22
C SER A 739 -6.43 30.49 1.67
N ARG A 740 -7.67 30.41 1.19
CA ARG A 740 -8.52 31.53 0.80
C ARG A 740 -9.69 31.77 1.76
N ILE A 741 -9.79 30.98 2.85
CA ILE A 741 -10.81 31.20 3.89
C ILE A 741 -10.48 32.51 4.64
N PRO A 742 -11.42 33.46 4.76
CA PRO A 742 -11.21 34.67 5.56
C PRO A 742 -10.97 34.33 7.04
N PRO A 743 -10.03 35.00 7.74
CA PRO A 743 -9.96 34.88 9.19
C PRO A 743 -11.25 35.42 9.81
N HIS A 744 -11.92 34.63 10.66
CA HIS A 744 -13.18 35.01 11.29
C HIS A 744 -13.04 36.30 12.10
N ARG A 745 -13.57 37.40 11.55
CA ARG A 745 -13.80 38.62 12.32
C ARG A 745 -15.09 38.45 13.11
N ARG A 746 -15.03 38.57 14.45
CA ARG A 746 -16.22 38.95 15.22
C ARG A 746 -16.68 40.32 14.71
N ALA A 747 -17.96 40.47 14.39
CA ALA A 747 -18.50 41.76 13.99
C ALA A 747 -18.46 42.74 15.18
N GLY A 748 -18.00 43.98 14.96
CA GLY A 748 -18.14 45.07 15.94
C GLY A 748 -16.99 45.33 16.91
N GLN A 749 -15.72 45.05 16.58
CA GLN A 749 -14.57 45.50 17.40
C GLN A 749 -13.58 46.39 16.62
N ASN A 750 -13.13 47.46 17.26
CA ASN A 750 -12.25 48.49 16.71
C ASN A 750 -10.75 48.15 16.87
N PRO A 751 -9.83 48.80 16.12
CA PRO A 751 -8.46 48.28 15.90
C PRO A 751 -7.46 48.39 17.09
N THR A 752 -7.91 48.68 18.31
CA THR A 752 -7.04 49.16 19.40
C THR A 752 -7.22 48.42 20.73
N SER A 753 -7.25 47.08 20.70
CA SER A 753 -7.03 46.25 21.89
C SER A 753 -6.44 44.87 21.52
N SER A 754 -5.36 44.48 22.20
CA SER A 754 -4.62 43.24 21.94
C SER A 754 -5.26 42.04 22.65
N ALA A 755 -6.44 41.62 22.19
CA ALA A 755 -7.22 40.54 22.83
C ALA A 755 -7.78 39.53 21.80
N GLY A 756 -6.96 38.53 21.45
CA GLY A 756 -7.40 37.20 21.02
C GLY A 756 -8.40 37.09 19.85
N THR A 757 -7.92 37.20 18.61
CA THR A 757 -8.57 36.48 17.50
C THR A 757 -8.49 34.97 17.77
N GLN A 758 -9.64 34.30 17.93
CA GLN A 758 -9.70 32.83 17.98
C GLN A 758 -9.32 32.26 16.60
N GLU A 759 -8.05 31.91 16.42
CA GLU A 759 -7.60 31.09 15.30
C GLU A 759 -8.21 29.68 15.41
N SER A 760 -8.49 29.04 14.27
CA SER A 760 -8.73 27.59 14.23
C SER A 760 -7.59 26.84 14.93
N THR A 761 -7.88 26.02 15.92
CA THR A 761 -6.86 25.24 16.63
C THR A 761 -6.79 23.80 16.10
N ILE A 762 -5.58 23.23 16.13
CA ILE A 762 -5.39 21.78 16.02
C ILE A 762 -5.13 21.32 17.45
N ASN A 763 -6.15 20.76 18.09
CA ASN A 763 -6.04 20.23 19.44
C ASN A 763 -5.52 18.79 19.38
N VAL A 764 -4.71 18.39 20.37
CA VAL A 764 -4.28 17.01 20.56
C VAL A 764 -4.73 16.59 21.95
N ILE A 765 -5.82 15.83 22.01
CA ILE A 765 -6.26 15.12 23.20
C ILE A 765 -5.59 13.74 23.26
N TRP A 766 -5.37 13.21 24.45
CA TRP A 766 -4.90 11.84 24.67
C TRP A 766 -5.53 11.29 25.95
N GLU A 767 -5.71 9.98 26.01
CA GLU A 767 -6.12 9.25 27.20
C GLU A 767 -5.36 7.92 27.31
N GLU A 768 -5.46 7.23 28.45
CA GLU A 768 -4.75 5.96 28.67
C GLU A 768 -5.40 4.74 27.98
N THR A 769 -6.72 4.70 27.88
CA THR A 769 -7.46 3.62 27.17
C THR A 769 -8.26 4.15 25.98
N VAL A 770 -8.73 3.23 25.12
CA VAL A 770 -9.58 3.59 23.97
C VAL A 770 -11.05 3.83 24.38
N GLU A 771 -11.47 3.27 25.50
CA GLU A 771 -12.72 3.59 26.16
C GLU A 771 -12.70 5.05 26.67
N ASP A 772 -11.62 5.48 27.32
CA ASP A 772 -11.45 6.85 27.79
C ASP A 772 -11.25 7.85 26.63
N GLU A 773 -10.47 7.49 25.60
CA GLU A 773 -10.37 8.26 24.34
C GLU A 773 -11.75 8.51 23.72
N ALA A 774 -12.67 7.53 23.83
CA ALA A 774 -14.03 7.65 23.33
C ALA A 774 -14.93 8.55 24.21
N GLU A 775 -14.78 8.52 25.54
CA GLU A 775 -15.49 9.46 26.42
C GLU A 775 -15.04 10.90 26.20
N LEU A 776 -13.72 11.16 26.13
CA LEU A 776 -13.20 12.51 25.96
C LEU A 776 -13.59 13.11 24.60
N VAL A 777 -13.58 12.31 23.52
CA VAL A 777 -14.10 12.72 22.21
C VAL A 777 -15.59 13.08 22.28
N VAL A 778 -16.39 12.33 23.05
CA VAL A 778 -17.81 12.64 23.24
C VAL A 778 -18.00 13.94 24.03
N HIS A 779 -17.23 14.14 25.11
CA HIS A 779 -17.35 15.37 25.90
C HIS A 779 -16.94 16.63 25.12
N GLU A 780 -15.89 16.55 24.29
CA GLU A 780 -15.52 17.64 23.37
C GLU A 780 -16.65 17.93 22.35
N ILE A 781 -17.37 16.91 21.88
CA ILE A 781 -18.55 17.09 21.01
C ILE A 781 -19.67 17.81 21.76
N GLU A 782 -19.97 17.44 23.01
CA GLU A 782 -20.97 18.15 23.84
C GLU A 782 -20.61 19.63 24.01
N GLN A 783 -19.35 19.93 24.37
CA GLN A 783 -18.90 21.31 24.58
C GLN A 783 -19.00 22.14 23.28
N LEU A 784 -18.58 21.59 22.14
CA LEU A 784 -18.67 22.26 20.84
C LEU A 784 -20.13 22.57 20.43
N ILE A 785 -21.05 21.64 20.69
CA ILE A 785 -22.49 21.85 20.45
C ILE A 785 -23.06 22.89 21.42
N LEU A 786 -22.68 22.86 22.70
CA LEU A 786 -23.07 23.87 23.69
C LEU A 786 -22.52 25.26 23.36
N GLU A 787 -21.31 25.37 22.80
CA GLU A 787 -20.75 26.63 22.32
C GLU A 787 -21.43 27.15 21.05
N LYS A 788 -21.68 26.29 20.04
CA LYS A 788 -22.50 26.67 18.87
C LYS A 788 -23.90 27.14 19.30
N THR A 789 -24.53 26.48 20.26
CA THR A 789 -25.88 26.80 20.75
C THR A 789 -25.97 28.16 21.46
N LYS A 790 -24.92 28.59 22.19
CA LYS A 790 -24.91 29.87 22.94
C LYS A 790 -24.97 31.13 22.05
N GLY A 791 -24.84 31.00 20.73
CA GLY A 791 -24.93 32.11 19.76
C GLY A 791 -26.00 31.95 18.68
N ALA A 792 -26.77 30.86 18.69
CA ALA A 792 -27.73 30.51 17.65
C ALA A 792 -29.12 31.10 17.91
N SER A 793 -29.92 31.30 16.84
CA SER A 793 -31.34 31.65 17.01
C SER A 793 -32.18 30.41 17.38
N PRO A 794 -33.34 30.54 18.06
CA PRO A 794 -34.14 29.38 18.52
C PRO A 794 -34.64 28.40 17.44
N ASN A 795 -34.57 28.77 16.16
CA ASN A 795 -34.96 27.93 15.01
C ASN A 795 -33.76 27.37 14.24
N GLU A 796 -32.52 27.61 14.69
CA GLU A 796 -31.29 27.26 13.98
C GLU A 796 -30.76 25.91 14.50
N SER A 797 -30.97 24.84 13.73
CA SER A 797 -30.61 23.48 14.15
C SER A 797 -29.11 23.29 14.22
N VAL A 798 -28.54 23.21 15.42
CA VAL A 798 -27.10 23.00 15.61
C VAL A 798 -26.70 21.62 15.08
N GLY A 799 -25.78 21.61 14.12
CA GLY A 799 -25.44 20.44 13.30
C GLY A 799 -24.42 19.50 13.95
N PHE A 800 -24.87 18.35 14.43
CA PHE A 800 -24.01 17.17 14.60
C PHE A 800 -23.46 16.69 13.24
N ASN A 801 -24.15 17.02 12.13
CA ASN A 801 -23.69 16.83 10.76
C ASN A 801 -22.30 17.41 10.47
N ASP A 802 -21.93 18.50 11.12
CA ASP A 802 -20.67 19.22 10.89
C ASP A 802 -19.45 18.49 11.49
N ILE A 803 -19.68 17.37 12.19
CA ILE A 803 -18.72 16.65 13.02
C ILE A 803 -18.48 15.24 12.47
N ALA A 804 -17.21 14.90 12.24
CA ALA A 804 -16.78 13.57 11.83
C ALA A 804 -15.74 12.94 12.76
N ILE A 805 -15.82 11.62 12.93
CA ILE A 805 -14.85 10.77 13.62
C ILE A 805 -14.19 9.84 12.60
N LEU A 806 -12.87 9.96 12.43
CA LEU A 806 -12.10 9.22 11.45
C LEU A 806 -11.25 8.11 12.08
N VAL A 807 -11.51 6.86 11.67
CA VAL A 807 -10.78 5.67 12.13
C VAL A 807 -9.86 5.08 11.05
N ARG A 808 -8.86 4.27 11.44
CA ARG A 808 -8.08 3.48 10.45
C ARG A 808 -8.95 2.43 9.73
N ALA A 809 -9.77 1.71 10.49
CA ALA A 809 -10.44 0.47 10.07
C ALA A 809 -11.79 0.29 10.78
N ASN A 810 -12.72 -0.44 10.17
CA ASN A 810 -14.12 -0.54 10.61
C ASN A 810 -14.31 -1.08 12.05
N ASN A 811 -13.39 -1.90 12.54
CA ASN A 811 -13.41 -2.46 13.91
C ASN A 811 -12.91 -1.47 14.97
N HIS A 812 -12.18 -0.42 14.60
CA HIS A 812 -11.70 0.59 15.53
C HIS A 812 -12.81 1.57 15.99
N ALA A 813 -13.94 1.63 15.28
CA ALA A 813 -15.04 2.53 15.59
C ALA A 813 -15.93 2.10 16.78
N GLU A 814 -15.78 0.86 17.27
CA GLU A 814 -16.69 0.26 18.25
C GLU A 814 -16.71 0.95 19.63
N PRO A 815 -15.58 1.41 20.21
CA PRO A 815 -15.59 2.22 21.44
C PRO A 815 -16.36 3.54 21.27
N PHE A 816 -16.08 4.29 20.20
CA PHE A 816 -16.74 5.57 19.91
C PHE A 816 -18.25 5.41 19.71
N THR A 817 -18.70 4.36 19.01
CA THR A 817 -20.15 4.08 18.90
C THR A 817 -20.79 3.74 20.25
N ARG A 818 -20.08 3.06 21.15
CA ARG A 818 -20.57 2.75 22.51
C ARG A 818 -20.58 3.97 23.44
N ALA A 819 -19.65 4.92 23.26
CA ALA A 819 -19.64 6.19 23.98
C ALA A 819 -20.79 7.11 23.54
N LEU A 820 -20.90 7.39 22.23
CA LEU A 820 -21.98 8.21 21.67
C LEU A 820 -23.38 7.67 22.03
N SER A 821 -23.56 6.33 22.03
CA SER A 821 -24.80 5.69 22.48
C SER A 821 -25.14 5.97 23.96
N ARG A 822 -24.13 6.01 24.85
CA ARG A 822 -24.34 6.21 26.29
C ARG A 822 -24.70 7.64 26.64
N HIS A 823 -24.20 8.61 25.89
CA HIS A 823 -24.52 10.03 26.01
C HIS A 823 -25.68 10.47 25.09
N ALA A 824 -26.42 9.51 24.50
CA ALA A 824 -27.56 9.73 23.60
C ALA A 824 -27.29 10.64 22.38
N ILE A 825 -26.04 10.77 21.94
CA ILE A 825 -25.67 11.60 20.78
C ILE A 825 -25.98 10.84 19.48
N PRO A 826 -26.73 11.44 18.53
CA PRO A 826 -27.05 10.79 17.26
C PRO A 826 -25.79 10.59 16.41
N TYR A 827 -25.58 9.38 15.88
CA TYR A 827 -24.42 9.05 15.05
C TYR A 827 -24.75 8.12 13.88
N GLN A 828 -23.96 8.23 12.81
CA GLN A 828 -24.11 7.49 11.55
C GLN A 828 -22.76 6.93 11.10
N PHE A 829 -22.67 5.62 10.82
CA PHE A 829 -21.42 4.97 10.42
C PHE A 829 -21.33 4.82 8.89
N LEU A 830 -20.43 5.57 8.25
CA LEU A 830 -20.24 5.63 6.79
C LEU A 830 -19.00 4.83 6.36
N GLY A 831 -19.06 3.50 6.48
CA GLY A 831 -18.01 2.58 6.04
C GLY A 831 -18.59 1.28 5.45
N PRO A 832 -17.79 0.50 4.69
CA PRO A 832 -18.25 -0.76 4.12
C PRO A 832 -18.74 -1.70 5.23
N GLY A 833 -19.75 -2.50 4.91
CA GLY A 833 -20.97 -2.38 5.68
C GLY A 833 -21.00 -3.00 7.09
N LYS A 834 -22.11 -2.71 7.78
CA LYS A 834 -22.44 -3.27 9.09
C LYS A 834 -23.81 -3.94 9.12
N LEU A 835 -24.43 -4.23 7.97
CA LEU A 835 -25.73 -4.91 7.89
C LEU A 835 -25.72 -6.22 8.69
N PHE A 836 -24.77 -7.12 8.44
CA PHE A 836 -24.60 -8.38 9.20
C PHE A 836 -24.11 -8.18 10.65
N LYS A 837 -24.02 -6.94 11.14
CA LYS A 837 -23.69 -6.59 12.52
C LYS A 837 -24.84 -5.92 13.29
N GLN A 838 -25.94 -5.54 12.62
CA GLN A 838 -27.14 -5.05 13.31
C GLN A 838 -27.80 -6.21 14.08
N GLU A 839 -28.43 -5.95 15.22
CA GLU A 839 -28.94 -7.02 16.10
C GLU A 839 -30.09 -7.79 15.44
N GLU A 840 -30.99 -7.07 14.77
CA GLU A 840 -32.10 -7.60 14.01
C GLU A 840 -31.66 -8.47 12.81
N VAL A 841 -30.53 -8.13 12.16
CA VAL A 841 -29.98 -8.95 11.07
C VAL A 841 -29.21 -10.16 11.63
N LYS A 842 -28.49 -10.00 12.75
CA LYS A 842 -27.87 -11.13 13.47
C LYS A 842 -28.92 -12.16 13.91
N ASP A 843 -30.11 -11.72 14.32
CA ASP A 843 -31.22 -12.60 14.70
C ASP A 843 -31.72 -13.41 13.50
N LEU A 844 -31.92 -12.76 12.34
CA LEU A 844 -32.31 -13.45 11.10
C LEU A 844 -31.23 -14.44 10.63
N VAL A 845 -29.95 -14.07 10.67
CA VAL A 845 -28.84 -14.96 10.31
C VAL A 845 -28.70 -16.12 11.31
N ALA A 846 -28.89 -15.88 12.60
CA ALA A 846 -28.93 -16.94 13.61
C ALA A 846 -30.10 -17.91 13.37
N TYR A 847 -31.28 -17.39 12.97
CA TYR A 847 -32.41 -18.25 12.62
C TYR A 847 -32.13 -19.11 11.37
N CYS A 848 -31.46 -18.55 10.35
CA CYS A 848 -31.01 -19.30 9.18
C CYS A 848 -30.04 -20.44 9.55
N ARG A 849 -29.00 -20.14 10.34
CA ARG A 849 -28.04 -21.14 10.84
C ARG A 849 -28.71 -22.23 11.65
N PHE A 850 -29.62 -21.86 12.54
CA PHE A 850 -30.33 -22.82 13.37
C PHE A 850 -31.28 -23.72 12.56
N LEU A 851 -32.07 -23.19 11.62
CA LEU A 851 -32.94 -24.02 10.76
C LEU A 851 -32.13 -25.00 9.90
N THR A 852 -31.00 -24.56 9.37
CA THR A 852 -30.15 -25.36 8.46
C THR A 852 -29.20 -26.30 9.20
N ASN A 853 -28.89 -26.01 10.47
CA ASN A 853 -28.19 -26.88 11.41
C ASN A 853 -28.83 -26.80 12.81
N PRO A 854 -29.82 -27.67 13.11
CA PRO A 854 -30.47 -27.72 14.43
C PRO A 854 -29.57 -28.14 15.60
N SER A 855 -28.27 -28.36 15.37
CA SER A 855 -27.25 -28.57 16.40
C SER A 855 -26.42 -27.32 16.71
N ASP A 856 -26.72 -26.16 16.08
CA ASP A 856 -26.10 -24.88 16.43
C ASP A 856 -26.77 -24.26 17.66
N ASP A 857 -26.36 -24.75 18.83
CA ASP A 857 -26.77 -24.24 20.15
C ASP A 857 -26.47 -22.75 20.34
N VAL A 858 -25.48 -22.17 19.64
CA VAL A 858 -25.09 -20.76 19.78
C VAL A 858 -26.08 -19.86 19.04
N SER A 859 -26.41 -20.21 17.80
CA SER A 859 -27.44 -19.51 17.04
C SER A 859 -28.82 -19.70 17.65
N LEU A 860 -29.16 -20.92 18.11
CA LEU A 860 -30.43 -21.17 18.82
C LEU A 860 -30.53 -20.38 20.13
N TYR A 861 -29.48 -20.33 20.95
CA TYR A 861 -29.47 -19.51 22.16
C TYR A 861 -29.78 -18.04 21.86
N ARG A 862 -29.23 -17.49 20.77
CA ARG A 862 -29.53 -16.12 20.35
C ARG A 862 -31.00 -15.96 19.93
N VAL A 863 -31.55 -16.88 19.15
CA VAL A 863 -32.96 -16.87 18.73
C VAL A 863 -33.90 -16.90 19.94
N LEU A 864 -33.68 -17.82 20.89
CA LEU A 864 -34.49 -17.92 22.13
C LEU A 864 -34.40 -16.64 22.98
N SER A 865 -33.25 -15.96 22.95
CA SER A 865 -32.99 -14.71 23.67
C SER A 865 -33.53 -13.45 22.94
N SER A 866 -34.13 -13.60 21.75
CA SER A 866 -34.64 -12.48 20.97
C SER A 866 -35.96 -11.94 21.55
N PRO A 867 -36.20 -10.61 21.56
CA PRO A 867 -37.48 -10.00 21.96
C PRO A 867 -38.70 -10.46 21.13
N SER A 868 -38.48 -11.18 20.03
CA SER A 868 -39.50 -11.79 19.19
C SER A 868 -40.04 -13.12 19.76
N ILE A 869 -39.24 -13.84 20.57
CA ILE A 869 -39.58 -15.18 21.10
C ILE A 869 -40.07 -15.13 22.56
N ASN A 870 -39.56 -14.17 23.36
CA ASN A 870 -40.07 -13.84 24.71
C ASN A 870 -40.06 -15.01 25.73
N ILE A 871 -39.03 -15.86 25.71
CA ILE A 871 -38.80 -16.87 26.76
C ILE A 871 -37.96 -16.25 27.90
N PRO A 872 -38.30 -16.43 29.20
CA PRO A 872 -37.55 -15.82 30.28
C PRO A 872 -36.11 -16.36 30.38
N GLY A 873 -35.13 -15.48 30.61
CA GLY A 873 -33.70 -15.83 30.60
C GLY A 873 -33.30 -16.91 31.61
N LYS A 874 -34.02 -17.05 32.75
CA LYS A 874 -33.80 -18.13 33.72
C LYS A 874 -34.04 -19.51 33.09
N ASP A 875 -35.05 -19.61 32.22
CA ASP A 875 -35.52 -20.86 31.64
C ASP A 875 -34.62 -21.24 30.46
N ILE A 876 -34.15 -20.26 29.68
CA ILE A 876 -33.08 -20.45 28.69
C ILE A 876 -31.79 -20.96 29.38
N GLN A 877 -31.41 -20.38 30.53
CA GLN A 877 -30.24 -20.85 31.29
C GLN A 877 -30.42 -22.27 31.83
N TRP A 878 -31.62 -22.63 32.29
CA TRP A 878 -31.96 -23.99 32.71
C TRP A 878 -31.89 -24.98 31.54
N LEU A 879 -32.48 -24.65 30.38
CA LEU A 879 -32.44 -25.45 29.16
C LEU A 879 -31.01 -25.73 28.70
N VAL A 880 -30.15 -24.70 28.64
CA VAL A 880 -28.72 -24.84 28.28
C VAL A 880 -27.96 -25.71 29.30
N SER A 881 -28.33 -25.62 30.58
CA SER A 881 -27.72 -26.46 31.63
C SER A 881 -28.17 -27.91 31.54
N ALA A 882 -29.43 -28.16 31.17
CA ALA A 882 -29.98 -29.50 30.91
C ALA A 882 -29.33 -30.14 29.68
N ALA A 883 -29.23 -29.40 28.56
CA ALA A 883 -28.57 -29.84 27.33
C ALA A 883 -27.13 -30.31 27.60
N LYS A 884 -26.33 -29.50 28.31
CA LYS A 884 -24.96 -29.84 28.71
C LYS A 884 -24.88 -31.03 29.68
N LYS A 885 -25.86 -31.21 30.58
CA LYS A 885 -25.89 -32.33 31.53
C LYS A 885 -26.19 -33.67 30.86
N VAL A 886 -27.02 -33.68 29.81
CA VAL A 886 -27.42 -34.90 29.06
C VAL A 886 -26.55 -35.11 27.81
N ASN A 887 -25.71 -34.13 27.45
CA ASN A 887 -24.88 -34.11 26.23
C ASN A 887 -25.71 -34.29 24.94
N LEU A 888 -26.79 -33.52 24.85
CA LEU A 888 -27.66 -33.41 23.67
C LEU A 888 -27.73 -31.95 23.21
N PRO A 889 -27.94 -31.68 21.91
CA PRO A 889 -28.19 -30.32 21.41
C PRO A 889 -29.38 -29.67 22.11
N LEU A 890 -29.32 -28.35 22.29
CA LEU A 890 -30.35 -27.54 22.96
C LEU A 890 -31.73 -27.71 22.32
N PHE A 891 -31.81 -27.84 20.99
CA PHE A 891 -33.07 -28.11 20.31
C PHE A 891 -33.70 -29.45 20.69
N LYS A 892 -32.88 -30.49 20.97
CA LYS A 892 -33.42 -31.78 21.39
C LYS A 892 -33.97 -31.78 22.81
N ILE A 893 -33.51 -30.88 23.68
CA ILE A 893 -34.16 -30.65 24.98
C ILE A 893 -35.53 -29.97 24.77
N LEU A 894 -35.61 -28.92 23.94
CA LEU A 894 -36.87 -28.27 23.60
C LEU A 894 -37.89 -29.25 22.98
N ASP A 895 -37.43 -30.11 22.06
CA ASP A 895 -38.22 -31.18 21.42
C ASP A 895 -38.78 -32.18 22.46
N THR A 896 -37.96 -32.64 23.43
CA THR A 896 -38.47 -33.54 24.50
C THR A 896 -39.53 -32.89 25.40
N LEU A 897 -39.50 -31.56 25.58
CA LEU A 897 -40.52 -30.85 26.35
C LEU A 897 -41.89 -30.82 25.65
N LYS A 898 -41.98 -31.15 24.35
CA LYS A 898 -43.27 -31.31 23.65
C LYS A 898 -44.15 -32.41 24.25
N SER A 899 -43.56 -33.37 24.97
CA SER A 899 -44.25 -34.52 25.56
C SER A 899 -44.45 -34.41 27.09
N SER A 900 -44.52 -33.18 27.63
CA SER A 900 -44.63 -32.92 29.07
C SER A 900 -45.82 -32.00 29.38
N ASP A 901 -46.73 -32.46 30.23
CA ASP A 901 -47.97 -31.75 30.61
C ASP A 901 -47.74 -30.40 31.33
N ASN A 902 -46.52 -30.14 31.82
CA ASN A 902 -46.13 -28.90 32.52
C ASN A 902 -45.27 -27.95 31.66
N SER A 903 -45.21 -28.14 30.34
CA SER A 903 -44.36 -27.33 29.45
C SER A 903 -44.92 -25.95 29.13
N ASP A 904 -44.05 -24.94 29.12
CA ASP A 904 -44.42 -23.55 28.80
C ASP A 904 -45.00 -23.45 27.37
N HIS A 905 -46.19 -22.87 27.24
CA HIS A 905 -46.88 -22.66 25.97
C HIS A 905 -46.03 -21.88 24.94
N THR A 906 -45.17 -20.98 25.42
CA THR A 906 -44.22 -20.21 24.60
C THR A 906 -43.16 -21.12 23.95
N ILE A 907 -42.67 -22.11 24.70
CA ILE A 907 -41.70 -23.11 24.22
C ILE A 907 -42.38 -24.04 23.21
N LEU A 908 -43.59 -24.53 23.51
CA LEU A 908 -44.36 -25.39 22.60
C LEU A 908 -44.61 -24.69 21.25
N ARG A 909 -45.12 -23.46 21.28
CA ARG A 909 -45.35 -22.63 20.08
C ARG A 909 -44.08 -22.39 19.28
N PHE A 910 -42.94 -22.15 19.94
CA PHE A 910 -41.64 -22.01 19.27
C PHE A 910 -41.22 -23.30 18.55
N VAL A 911 -41.31 -24.45 19.21
CA VAL A 911 -40.97 -25.76 18.61
C VAL A 911 -41.86 -26.07 17.41
N GLU A 912 -43.17 -25.77 17.49
CA GLU A 912 -44.10 -25.97 16.37
C GLU A 912 -43.83 -25.04 15.19
N MET A 913 -43.56 -23.75 15.44
CA MET A 913 -43.11 -22.80 14.41
C MET A 913 -41.84 -23.30 13.69
N VAL A 914 -40.86 -23.80 14.45
CA VAL A 914 -39.62 -24.34 13.89
C VAL A 914 -39.89 -25.56 13.01
N TYR A 915 -40.68 -26.53 13.47
CA TYR A 915 -41.05 -27.69 12.66
C TYR A 915 -41.78 -27.29 11.37
N ARG A 916 -42.68 -26.28 11.43
CA ARG A 916 -43.33 -25.74 10.24
C ARG A 916 -42.32 -25.14 9.26
N HIS A 917 -41.36 -24.35 9.73
CA HIS A 917 -40.36 -23.72 8.87
C HIS A 917 -39.34 -24.71 8.29
N MET A 918 -39.00 -25.78 9.03
CA MET A 918 -38.21 -26.89 8.49
C MET A 918 -38.93 -27.65 7.36
N GLU A 919 -40.27 -27.67 7.35
CA GLU A 919 -41.05 -28.21 6.23
C GLU A 919 -41.08 -27.22 5.05
N LEU A 920 -41.28 -25.92 5.30
CA LEU A 920 -41.28 -24.88 4.26
C LEU A 920 -39.97 -24.84 3.47
N MET A 921 -38.81 -25.06 4.12
CA MET A 921 -37.48 -25.12 3.50
C MET A 921 -37.36 -26.07 2.29
N LYS A 922 -38.26 -27.05 2.14
CA LYS A 922 -38.25 -28.00 1.01
C LYS A 922 -38.85 -27.44 -0.28
N HIS A 923 -39.65 -26.38 -0.19
CA HIS A 923 -40.58 -25.96 -1.24
C HIS A 923 -40.68 -24.42 -1.42
N HIS A 924 -39.99 -23.64 -0.59
CA HIS A 924 -40.06 -22.17 -0.58
C HIS A 924 -38.66 -21.57 -0.59
N SER A 925 -38.56 -20.34 -1.11
CA SER A 925 -37.29 -19.62 -1.20
C SER A 925 -36.72 -19.22 0.18
N PRO A 926 -35.41 -18.93 0.28
CA PRO A 926 -34.82 -18.39 1.51
C PRO A 926 -35.56 -17.16 2.06
N GLY A 927 -36.00 -16.26 1.17
CA GLY A 927 -36.77 -15.06 1.50
C GLY A 927 -38.19 -15.36 1.97
N GLU A 928 -38.87 -16.33 1.36
CA GLU A 928 -40.19 -16.77 1.80
C GLU A 928 -40.14 -17.39 3.20
N VAL A 929 -39.19 -18.30 3.47
CA VAL A 929 -39.03 -18.93 4.80
C VAL A 929 -38.76 -17.87 5.89
N LEU A 930 -37.95 -16.84 5.60
CA LEU A 930 -37.72 -15.73 6.52
C LEU A 930 -38.91 -14.78 6.65
N TYR A 931 -39.70 -14.57 5.59
CA TYR A 931 -40.96 -13.83 5.67
C TYR A 931 -41.96 -14.53 6.60
N TYR A 932 -42.08 -15.86 6.51
CA TYR A 932 -42.89 -16.66 7.42
C TYR A 932 -42.38 -16.59 8.88
N TYR A 933 -41.07 -16.50 9.11
CA TYR A 933 -40.51 -16.24 10.45
C TYR A 933 -40.90 -14.85 10.99
N LEU A 934 -40.79 -13.78 10.20
CA LEU A 934 -41.21 -12.44 10.62
C LEU A 934 -42.71 -12.37 10.92
N LYS A 935 -43.52 -13.16 10.19
CA LYS A 935 -44.96 -13.25 10.38
C LYS A 935 -45.32 -13.97 11.69
N ASP A 936 -44.79 -15.18 11.89
CA ASP A 936 -45.13 -16.01 13.06
C ASP A 936 -44.61 -15.45 14.39
N THR A 937 -43.52 -14.68 14.35
CA THR A 937 -42.99 -13.98 15.53
C THR A 937 -43.67 -12.64 15.81
N GLY A 938 -44.63 -12.22 14.97
CA GLY A 938 -45.32 -10.93 15.10
C GLY A 938 -44.44 -9.70 14.78
N GLU A 939 -43.23 -9.91 14.23
CA GLU A 939 -42.34 -8.80 13.88
C GLU A 939 -42.90 -7.97 12.71
N LEU A 940 -43.60 -8.57 11.74
CA LEU A 940 -44.22 -7.80 10.64
C LEU A 940 -45.22 -6.75 11.14
N ASP A 941 -45.96 -7.00 12.21
CA ASP A 941 -46.87 -6.01 12.80
C ASP A 941 -46.10 -4.94 13.59
N ARG A 942 -45.04 -5.33 14.32
CA ARG A 942 -44.08 -4.40 14.96
C ARG A 942 -43.36 -3.48 13.95
N MET A 943 -43.30 -3.84 12.66
CA MET A 943 -42.77 -2.96 11.59
C MET A 943 -43.76 -1.90 11.11
N ARG A 944 -45.06 -2.03 11.41
CA ARG A 944 -46.10 -1.10 10.95
C ARG A 944 -46.27 0.06 11.91
N ASP A 945 -46.22 -0.22 13.21
CA ASP A 945 -46.40 0.76 14.28
C ASP A 945 -45.05 1.43 14.62
N ILE A 946 -44.54 2.23 13.68
CA ILE A 946 -43.26 2.95 13.80
C ILE A 946 -43.47 4.23 14.63
N GLU A 947 -43.15 4.16 15.92
CA GLU A 947 -43.25 5.29 16.86
C GLU A 947 -41.92 6.05 17.05
N SER A 948 -40.80 5.54 16.49
CA SER A 948 -39.47 6.12 16.69
C SER A 948 -38.51 5.89 15.51
N GLU A 949 -37.52 6.78 15.37
CA GLU A 949 -36.41 6.67 14.40
C GLU A 949 -35.64 5.35 14.55
N TRP A 950 -35.52 4.82 15.77
CA TRP A 950 -34.88 3.52 16.01
C TRP A 950 -35.69 2.34 15.44
N GLN A 951 -37.02 2.35 15.60
CA GLN A 951 -37.89 1.36 14.94
C GLN A 951 -37.78 1.46 13.42
N GLN A 952 -37.83 2.67 12.85
CA GLN A 952 -37.69 2.88 11.40
C GLN A 952 -36.38 2.27 10.88
N LYS A 953 -35.26 2.57 11.55
CA LYS A 953 -33.92 2.06 11.21
C LYS A 953 -33.84 0.53 11.25
N ARG A 954 -34.53 -0.11 12.21
CA ARG A 954 -34.65 -1.57 12.30
C ARG A 954 -35.39 -2.15 11.09
N VAL A 955 -36.51 -1.54 10.69
CA VAL A 955 -37.27 -1.93 9.47
C VAL A 955 -36.41 -1.76 8.21
N GLU A 956 -35.71 -0.65 8.06
CA GLU A 956 -34.82 -0.37 6.93
C GLU A 956 -33.67 -1.37 6.81
N ASN A 957 -33.02 -1.72 7.94
CA ASN A 957 -31.98 -2.75 7.98
C ASN A 957 -32.53 -4.13 7.58
N MET A 958 -33.71 -4.50 8.06
CA MET A 958 -34.34 -5.78 7.69
C MET A 958 -34.72 -5.79 6.20
N SER A 959 -35.25 -4.69 5.66
CA SER A 959 -35.48 -4.50 4.22
C SER A 959 -34.20 -4.64 3.39
N ALA A 960 -33.09 -4.03 3.83
CA ALA A 960 -31.79 -4.18 3.18
C ALA A 960 -31.27 -5.64 3.18
N PHE A 961 -31.56 -6.42 4.22
CA PHE A 961 -31.25 -7.85 4.27
C PHE A 961 -32.14 -8.67 3.31
N PHE A 962 -33.45 -8.39 3.23
CA PHE A 962 -34.35 -9.01 2.25
C PHE A 962 -33.98 -8.68 0.80
N ASN A 963 -33.51 -7.47 0.52
CA ASN A 963 -32.96 -7.12 -0.80
C ASN A 963 -31.69 -7.94 -1.13
N ARG A 964 -30.86 -8.28 -0.14
CA ARG A 964 -29.70 -9.17 -0.36
C ARG A 964 -30.09 -10.64 -0.58
N ILE A 965 -31.13 -11.12 0.12
CA ILE A 965 -31.73 -12.44 -0.13
C ILE A 965 -32.24 -12.50 -1.57
N LYS A 966 -33.07 -11.53 -1.98
CA LYS A 966 -33.61 -11.44 -3.34
C LYS A 966 -32.53 -11.37 -4.43
N ALA A 967 -31.43 -10.65 -4.18
CA ALA A 967 -30.30 -10.61 -5.10
C ALA A 967 -29.63 -11.99 -5.25
N PHE A 968 -29.49 -12.75 -4.15
CA PHE A 968 -28.96 -14.12 -4.19
C PHE A 968 -29.92 -15.09 -4.88
N GLU A 969 -31.23 -14.99 -4.66
CA GLU A 969 -32.27 -15.79 -5.32
C GLU A 969 -32.30 -15.55 -6.84
N VAL A 970 -32.17 -14.29 -7.29
CA VAL A 970 -32.08 -13.94 -8.72
C VAL A 970 -30.80 -14.52 -9.36
N GLN A 971 -29.70 -14.59 -8.62
CA GLN A 971 -28.45 -15.22 -9.08
C GLN A 971 -28.52 -16.76 -9.04
N HIS A 972 -29.35 -17.34 -8.17
CA HIS A 972 -29.45 -18.79 -7.93
C HIS A 972 -30.94 -19.22 -7.80
N PRO A 973 -31.69 -19.34 -8.91
CA PRO A 973 -33.15 -19.52 -8.86
C PRO A 973 -33.64 -20.79 -8.13
N GLU A 974 -32.80 -21.82 -8.04
CA GLU A 974 -33.10 -23.11 -7.38
C GLU A 974 -32.40 -23.24 -6.00
N SER A 975 -31.99 -22.13 -5.38
CA SER A 975 -31.18 -22.15 -4.15
C SER A 975 -31.99 -22.40 -2.87
N SER A 976 -31.45 -23.27 -2.00
CA SER A 976 -32.06 -23.55 -0.70
C SER A 976 -31.60 -22.57 0.40
N LEU A 977 -32.34 -22.52 1.52
CA LEU A 977 -31.90 -21.76 2.71
C LEU A 977 -30.53 -22.25 3.24
N VAL A 978 -30.17 -23.52 3.01
CA VAL A 978 -28.86 -24.08 3.37
C VAL A 978 -27.75 -23.40 2.55
N ASP A 979 -27.99 -23.13 1.27
CA ASP A 979 -27.02 -22.52 0.38
C ASP A 979 -26.88 -21.01 0.63
N PHE A 980 -28.01 -20.32 0.87
CA PHE A 980 -27.99 -18.95 1.35
C PHE A 980 -27.24 -18.81 2.68
N THR A 981 -27.40 -19.76 3.61
CA THR A 981 -26.69 -19.73 4.90
C THR A 981 -25.17 -19.91 4.71
N LYS A 982 -24.73 -20.89 3.90
CA LYS A 982 -23.30 -21.07 3.55
C LYS A 982 -22.71 -19.79 2.95
N TYR A 983 -23.46 -19.13 2.09
CA TYR A 983 -23.09 -17.92 1.38
C TYR A 983 -22.94 -16.71 2.33
N ILE A 984 -23.92 -16.48 3.22
CA ILE A 984 -23.83 -15.46 4.27
C ILE A 984 -22.66 -15.75 5.23
N ASP A 985 -22.46 -17.00 5.63
CA ASP A 985 -21.33 -17.40 6.47
C ASP A 985 -19.98 -17.13 5.79
N PHE A 986 -19.88 -17.39 4.48
CA PHE A 986 -18.67 -17.10 3.72
C PHE A 986 -18.41 -15.59 3.60
N LEU A 987 -19.44 -14.78 3.32
CA LEU A 987 -19.33 -13.31 3.32
C LEU A 987 -18.86 -12.80 4.69
N MET A 988 -19.48 -13.26 5.78
CA MET A 988 -19.11 -12.88 7.14
C MET A 988 -17.69 -13.31 7.53
N GLN A 989 -17.23 -14.49 7.08
CA GLN A 989 -15.86 -14.97 7.30
C GLN A 989 -14.82 -14.18 6.48
N ALA A 990 -15.17 -13.78 5.24
CA ALA A 990 -14.36 -12.88 4.42
C ALA A 990 -14.32 -11.43 4.97
N GLY A 991 -15.23 -11.08 5.89
CA GLY A 991 -15.41 -9.73 6.40
C GLY A 991 -16.24 -8.83 5.48
N GLU A 992 -16.87 -9.37 4.44
CA GLU A 992 -17.83 -8.66 3.60
C GLU A 992 -19.18 -8.53 4.33
N SER A 993 -19.77 -7.33 4.24
CA SER A 993 -21.14 -7.05 4.65
C SER A 993 -21.69 -5.94 3.76
N PRO A 994 -22.94 -6.04 3.27
CA PRO A 994 -23.59 -4.92 2.61
C PRO A 994 -23.74 -3.72 3.55
N LEU A 995 -23.86 -2.54 2.97
CA LEU A 995 -24.26 -1.33 3.67
C LEU A 995 -25.65 -1.51 4.31
N ALA A 996 -25.91 -0.76 5.38
CA ALA A 996 -27.29 -0.45 5.79
C ALA A 996 -27.96 0.43 4.72
N SER A 997 -29.24 0.75 4.90
CA SER A 997 -30.02 1.60 3.99
C SER A 997 -29.27 2.88 3.58
N GLN A 998 -29.37 3.24 2.29
CA GLN A 998 -28.87 4.51 1.77
C GLN A 998 -29.81 5.65 2.17
N ILE A 999 -29.79 6.02 3.44
CA ILE A 999 -30.28 7.34 3.86
C ILE A 999 -29.31 8.38 3.29
N ASP A 1000 -29.83 9.49 2.76
CA ASP A 1000 -29.02 10.65 2.43
C ASP A 1000 -28.38 11.20 3.72
N TRP A 1001 -27.10 10.86 3.90
CA TRP A 1001 -26.25 11.20 5.04
C TRP A 1001 -26.06 12.72 5.19
N SER A 1002 -26.43 13.56 4.20
CA SER A 1002 -26.47 15.01 4.37
C SER A 1002 -27.68 15.48 5.20
N GLN A 1003 -28.78 14.72 5.22
CA GLN A 1003 -30.06 15.14 5.82
C GLN A 1003 -30.19 14.72 7.30
N THR A 1004 -29.64 13.56 7.70
CA THR A 1004 -29.77 13.03 9.07
C THR A 1004 -28.80 13.70 10.05
N ASN A 1005 -29.27 14.65 10.88
CA ASN A 1005 -28.44 15.42 11.82
C ASN A 1005 -27.73 14.55 12.87
N ALA A 1006 -26.53 14.07 12.55
CA ALA A 1006 -25.83 13.04 13.32
C ALA A 1006 -24.30 13.07 13.07
N VAL A 1007 -23.52 12.72 14.09
CA VAL A 1007 -22.05 12.63 14.02
C VAL A 1007 -21.63 11.52 13.05
N LYS A 1008 -20.78 11.84 12.07
CA LYS A 1008 -20.40 10.90 10.99
C LYS A 1008 -19.14 10.12 11.35
N ILE A 1009 -19.23 8.80 11.46
CA ILE A 1009 -18.10 7.92 11.83
C ILE A 1009 -17.66 7.11 10.61
N LEU A 1010 -16.42 7.27 10.15
CA LEU A 1010 -15.96 6.67 8.89
C LEU A 1010 -14.47 6.33 8.88
N THR A 1011 -14.03 5.50 7.93
CA THR A 1011 -12.59 5.24 7.77
C THR A 1011 -11.91 6.40 7.03
N VAL A 1012 -10.62 6.63 7.29
CA VAL A 1012 -9.84 7.64 6.55
C VAL A 1012 -9.78 7.36 5.03
N HIS A 1013 -9.92 6.10 4.58
CA HIS A 1013 -10.08 5.81 3.15
C HIS A 1013 -11.47 6.26 2.63
N SER A 1014 -12.52 5.97 3.39
CA SER A 1014 -13.91 6.38 3.11
C SER A 1014 -14.11 7.90 3.14
N ALA A 1015 -13.21 8.64 3.79
CA ALA A 1015 -13.21 10.10 3.87
C ALA A 1015 -12.60 10.78 2.62
N LYS A 1016 -12.12 10.05 1.60
CA LYS A 1016 -11.61 10.67 0.37
C LYS A 1016 -12.73 11.47 -0.31
N GLY A 1017 -12.43 12.72 -0.68
CA GLY A 1017 -13.39 13.68 -1.28
C GLY A 1017 -14.13 14.54 -0.26
N LEU A 1018 -14.56 13.97 0.88
CA LEU A 1018 -15.40 14.62 1.90
C LEU A 1018 -14.74 15.82 2.62
N GLU A 1019 -15.60 16.67 3.21
CA GLU A 1019 -15.27 17.80 4.08
C GLU A 1019 -16.29 17.90 5.23
N PHE A 1020 -15.84 18.41 6.38
CA PHE A 1020 -16.60 18.63 7.62
C PHE A 1020 -15.92 19.78 8.39
N ASP A 1021 -16.67 20.57 9.18
CA ASP A 1021 -16.07 21.64 10.01
C ASP A 1021 -15.11 21.07 11.07
N THR A 1022 -15.55 20.00 11.74
CA THR A 1022 -14.86 19.39 12.88
C THR A 1022 -14.51 17.94 12.58
N VAL A 1023 -13.24 17.58 12.75
CA VAL A 1023 -12.73 16.24 12.42
C VAL A 1023 -11.88 15.70 13.56
N PHE A 1024 -12.39 14.69 14.26
CA PHE A 1024 -11.65 13.90 15.24
C PHE A 1024 -10.92 12.75 14.55
N LEU A 1025 -9.59 12.82 14.44
CA LEU A 1025 -8.76 11.71 13.97
C LEU A 1025 -8.37 10.81 15.14
N VAL A 1026 -9.11 9.72 15.35
CA VAL A 1026 -9.01 8.90 16.56
C VAL A 1026 -8.16 7.63 16.37
N ASN A 1027 -7.70 7.07 17.48
CA ASN A 1027 -6.67 6.04 17.57
C ASN A 1027 -5.39 6.41 16.78
N ALA A 1028 -4.94 7.66 16.91
CA ALA A 1028 -3.75 8.22 16.26
C ALA A 1028 -2.40 7.67 16.80
N VAL A 1029 -2.40 6.40 17.20
CA VAL A 1029 -1.27 5.67 17.79
C VAL A 1029 -0.60 4.77 16.74
N ASP A 1030 0.71 4.55 16.87
CA ASP A 1030 1.44 3.64 15.97
C ASP A 1030 0.84 2.21 16.00
N LYS A 1031 1.08 1.44 14.94
CA LYS A 1031 0.46 0.15 14.62
C LYS A 1031 -1.05 0.17 14.36
N ARG A 1032 -1.79 1.18 14.82
CA ARG A 1032 -3.18 1.46 14.38
C ARG A 1032 -3.19 2.50 13.25
N PHE A 1033 -2.61 3.67 13.46
CA PHE A 1033 -2.53 4.76 12.50
C PHE A 1033 -1.12 5.37 12.51
N PRO A 1034 -0.13 4.80 11.76
CA PRO A 1034 -0.26 3.84 10.66
C PRO A 1034 -0.37 2.37 11.09
N SER A 1035 -0.91 1.53 10.19
CA SER A 1035 -1.15 0.10 10.40
C SER A 1035 0.08 -0.80 10.19
N ILE A 1036 0.13 -1.97 10.85
CA ILE A 1036 1.24 -2.95 10.72
C ILE A 1036 1.33 -3.54 9.31
N ASN A 1037 0.21 -3.99 8.74
CA ASN A 1037 0.17 -4.54 7.39
C ASN A 1037 0.24 -3.42 6.35
N ARG A 1038 1.45 -3.19 5.83
CA ARG A 1038 1.69 -2.48 4.56
C ARG A 1038 1.79 -3.51 3.43
N LYS A 1039 0.96 -3.39 2.40
CA LYS A 1039 1.04 -4.19 1.16
C LYS A 1039 1.79 -3.37 0.09
N ASP A 1040 3.02 -2.93 0.43
CA ASP A 1040 3.84 -1.99 -0.34
C ASP A 1040 5.11 -2.69 -0.89
#